data_AF-A0A4Y2DBY8-F1
#
_entry.id   AF-A0A4Y2DBY8-F1
#
_cell.length_a   1.000
_cell.length_b   1.000
_cell.length_c   1.000
_cell.angle_alpha   90.00
_cell.angle_beta   90.00
_cell.angle_gamma   90.00
#
_symmetry.space_group_name_H-M   'P 1'
#
loop_
_entity.id
_entity.type
_entity.pdbx_description
1 polymer ?
#
loop_
_entity_poly.entity_id
_entity_poly.type
_entity_poly.pdbx_seq_one_letter_code
_entity_poly.pdbx_strand_id
1 'polypeptide(L)'
;MFSPIPHDLTIYDDKFEFEKNGFCPHQWEISVKQKNCIIWSVVLSYLKSADFTVPGKFEERLNRLTKNMIDPELAKSAILDFNPFFNKHKCFFDETLQEIVLYFKKVVKDKRPSKESKSVRKGIKMISLLLKSNILIVSLRSKNLYLITPSNGNFTDAPAITLFCREYSNKETQDLTLRFTLSLSKDLCWELRNNAFQILLESTESRDIVHNAMQALTEKKEKKINILIALLKKNLTREISELYDSPYTMRKLADAGFETDPRVVDVDGFSAFYYAAQSCDKNLVYILYRYAANSCNESDNTYRDPDPGIISNFSTLEEILNEDCARSENFKNLGDRAEQALLTYQHLQRFNDFLTQVSHGINEIRGRPEGQLNDDLRKMDRAKKQKEIILLILDKYGAFFAVGQEEFNISEYTKHKTYYDNLDLTVALLFFDNMFLLKSRLKSPREGLYSELESSFLLSAVTKVKIQDLGFESDSGDLTIIPLLERRNLRENIKEFCSILREKEMVKEDIVDCIPKPEITGMLSNFLQLKDEILISRLDHYLRTALKTVEGGMKQKFVIERALQVIGESINIENVAPDSIRHLLRKCLPEDTLTVLKRTRNTLSHLESFQFPLKFNTEEDDTLFRSIQSEIRDIKEAFKEAFDIQRVRLKEFIIDSGLKSIQNIPQSAGVEVFNEDHQLVRDMENFKDSLRKRMSEFKCGTNGHRVSVPNINEFCRRLMGYASKSDEKQIRGEIPPEVKNREDAIHNLEEEGRKEEFL
;
A
#
# COMPACT_ATOMS: atom_id res chain seq x y z
N MET A 1 10.07 10.35 8.36
CA MET A 1 9.33 11.20 9.36
C MET A 1 9.36 10.44 10.68
N PHE A 2 9.54 11.10 11.83
CA PHE A 2 9.68 10.38 13.11
C PHE A 2 8.32 10.08 13.76
N SER A 3 8.15 8.85 14.24
CA SER A 3 7.07 8.41 15.14
C SER A 3 7.18 9.10 16.51
N PRO A 4 6.12 9.07 17.36
CA PRO A 4 6.24 9.43 18.77
C PRO A 4 7.41 8.70 19.46
N ILE A 5 8.24 9.41 20.24
CA ILE A 5 9.47 8.83 20.82
C ILE A 5 9.37 8.78 22.35
N PRO A 6 9.52 7.62 23.00
CA PRO A 6 9.53 7.52 24.46
C PRO A 6 10.86 8.04 25.05
N HIS A 7 10.76 8.82 26.13
CA HIS A 7 11.89 9.33 26.91
C HIS A 7 11.71 8.99 28.39
N ASP A 8 12.82 8.61 29.03
CA ASP A 8 12.96 8.59 30.47
C ASP A 8 13.79 9.81 30.89
N LEU A 9 13.12 10.79 31.50
CA LEU A 9 13.72 12.08 31.82
C LEU A 9 14.66 12.01 33.02
N THR A 10 14.61 10.94 33.83
CA THR A 10 15.52 10.75 34.98
C THR A 10 16.99 10.72 34.54
N ILE A 11 17.25 10.19 33.34
CA ILE A 11 18.60 10.08 32.74
C ILE A 11 19.22 11.46 32.42
N TYR A 12 18.40 12.52 32.35
CA TYR A 12 18.84 13.87 32.00
C TYR A 12 19.26 14.70 33.22
N ASP A 13 18.87 14.28 34.42
CA ASP A 13 19.34 14.83 35.70
C ASP A 13 18.90 13.91 36.85
N ASP A 14 19.81 13.10 37.39
CA ASP A 14 19.54 12.16 38.48
C ASP A 14 19.07 12.85 39.78
N LYS A 15 19.17 14.18 39.86
CA LYS A 15 18.81 15.00 41.03
C LYS A 15 17.50 15.77 40.88
N PHE A 16 16.84 15.69 39.73
CA PHE A 16 15.59 16.40 39.51
C PHE A 16 14.40 15.61 40.08
N GLU A 17 13.81 16.10 41.17
CA GLU A 17 12.65 15.46 41.80
C GLU A 17 11.36 15.73 41.01
N PHE A 18 11.17 15.05 39.88
CA PHE A 18 10.08 15.25 38.92
C PHE A 18 8.70 15.34 39.58
N GLU A 19 8.33 14.33 40.38
CA GLU A 19 7.02 14.24 41.02
C GLU A 19 6.77 15.40 42.00
N LYS A 20 7.79 15.79 42.79
CA LYS A 20 7.68 16.92 43.73
C LYS A 20 7.55 18.27 43.01
N ASN A 21 8.04 18.36 41.78
CA ASN A 21 7.95 19.55 40.94
C ASN A 21 6.74 19.53 39.99
N GLY A 22 5.84 18.54 40.10
CA GLY A 22 4.63 18.42 39.30
C GLY A 22 4.85 17.93 37.86
N PHE A 23 6.02 17.36 37.54
CA PHE A 23 6.35 16.83 36.22
C PHE A 23 6.31 15.30 36.20
N CYS A 24 5.88 14.72 35.08
CA CYS A 24 6.01 13.27 34.85
C CYS A 24 7.43 12.95 34.33
N PRO A 25 8.17 12.00 34.96
CA PRO A 25 9.51 11.61 34.51
C PRO A 25 9.49 10.78 33.22
N HIS A 26 8.38 10.10 32.90
CA HIS A 26 8.26 9.26 31.73
C HIS A 26 7.34 9.91 30.70
N GLN A 27 7.91 10.49 29.65
CA GLN A 27 7.14 11.24 28.65
C GLN A 27 7.48 10.81 27.22
N TRP A 28 6.58 11.09 26.30
CA TRP A 28 6.80 10.88 24.87
C TRP A 28 6.91 12.21 24.15
N GLU A 29 7.92 12.30 23.28
CA GLU A 29 8.10 13.42 22.36
C GLU A 29 7.17 13.26 21.16
N ILE A 30 6.32 14.27 20.92
CA ILE A 30 5.43 14.34 19.76
C ILE A 30 5.87 15.49 18.86
N SER A 31 6.24 15.16 17.62
CA SER A 31 6.66 16.17 16.64
C SER A 31 5.50 17.08 16.22
N VAL A 32 5.80 18.39 16.08
CA VAL A 32 4.84 19.39 15.57
C VAL A 32 5.39 20.11 14.33
N LYS A 33 4.53 20.85 13.61
CA LYS A 33 4.93 21.66 12.45
C LYS A 33 6.01 22.68 12.84
N GLN A 34 7.07 22.81 12.02
CA GLN A 34 8.20 23.72 12.29
C GLN A 34 7.74 25.18 12.45
N LYS A 35 6.82 25.63 11.60
CA LYS A 35 6.23 26.96 11.65
C LYS A 35 5.41 27.12 12.94
N ASN A 36 5.81 28.09 13.78
CA ASN A 36 5.24 28.32 15.11
C ASN A 36 5.34 27.12 16.07
N CYS A 37 6.36 26.26 15.94
CA CYS A 37 6.50 25.05 16.76
C CYS A 37 6.35 25.28 18.28
N ILE A 38 6.93 26.36 18.83
CA ILE A 38 6.76 26.71 20.26
C ILE A 38 5.29 26.92 20.64
N ILE A 39 4.54 27.68 19.82
CA ILE A 39 3.14 28.00 20.11
C ILE A 39 2.30 26.72 20.06
N TRP A 40 2.47 25.91 19.02
CA TRP A 40 1.79 24.62 18.88
C TRP A 40 2.10 23.68 20.05
N SER A 41 3.38 23.48 20.38
CA SER A 41 3.78 22.60 21.47
C SER A 41 3.23 23.07 22.81
N VAL A 42 3.26 24.38 23.08
CA VAL A 42 2.69 24.95 24.31
C VAL A 42 1.17 24.76 24.39
N VAL A 43 0.43 25.15 23.35
CA VAL A 43 -1.05 25.05 23.33
C VAL A 43 -1.47 23.61 23.56
N LEU A 44 -0.90 22.68 22.79
CA LEU A 44 -1.25 21.26 22.88
C LEU A 44 -0.83 20.68 24.24
N SER A 45 0.38 20.95 24.75
CA SER A 45 0.82 20.47 26.06
C SER A 45 -0.07 21.03 27.19
N TYR A 46 -0.45 22.30 27.10
CA TYR A 46 -1.21 22.99 28.13
C TYR A 46 -2.68 22.56 28.18
N LEU A 47 -3.31 22.35 27.03
CA LEU A 47 -4.70 21.86 26.97
C LEU A 47 -4.79 20.36 27.26
N LYS A 48 -3.88 19.52 26.74
CA LYS A 48 -3.89 18.07 27.01
C LYS A 48 -3.53 17.70 28.45
N SER A 49 -2.82 18.57 29.18
CA SER A 49 -2.57 18.38 30.62
C SER A 49 -3.71 18.89 31.51
N ALA A 50 -4.82 19.34 30.92
CA ALA A 50 -6.02 19.67 31.69
C ALA A 50 -6.64 18.38 32.23
N ASP A 51 -7.10 18.44 33.48
CA ASP A 51 -7.90 17.35 34.03
C ASP A 51 -9.35 17.59 33.61
N PHE A 52 -9.81 16.81 32.63
CA PHE A 52 -11.16 16.90 32.07
C PHE A 52 -12.24 16.40 33.05
N THR A 53 -11.85 15.76 34.16
CA THR A 53 -12.79 15.28 35.18
C THR A 53 -13.20 16.37 36.17
N VAL A 54 -12.40 17.45 36.28
CA VAL A 54 -12.68 18.60 37.16
C VAL A 54 -13.44 19.67 36.38
N PRO A 55 -14.72 19.95 36.72
CA PRO A 55 -15.52 20.95 36.02
C PRO A 55 -14.85 22.34 36.03
N GLY A 56 -14.88 23.05 34.90
CA GLY A 56 -14.38 24.43 34.79
C GLY A 56 -12.87 24.57 34.58
N LYS A 57 -12.08 23.51 34.80
CA LYS A 57 -10.61 23.57 34.73
C LYS A 57 -10.08 23.64 33.30
N PHE A 58 -10.75 22.98 32.35
CA PHE A 58 -10.38 23.05 30.93
C PHE A 58 -10.73 24.43 30.36
N GLU A 59 -11.93 24.93 30.68
CA GLU A 59 -12.47 26.23 30.32
C GLU A 59 -11.54 27.34 30.82
N GLU A 60 -11.09 27.27 32.07
CA GLU A 60 -10.12 28.22 32.63
C GLU A 60 -8.83 28.27 31.80
N ARG A 61 -8.28 27.10 31.42
CA ARG A 61 -7.06 27.02 30.62
C ARG A 61 -7.27 27.54 29.20
N LEU A 62 -8.39 27.20 28.58
CA LEU A 62 -8.77 27.70 27.25
C LEU A 62 -8.89 29.22 27.27
N ASN A 63 -9.55 29.78 28.28
CA ASN A 63 -9.75 31.22 28.45
C ASN A 63 -8.43 31.98 28.58
N ARG A 64 -7.40 31.38 29.20
CA ARG A 64 -6.05 31.97 29.25
C ARG A 64 -5.37 32.02 27.87
N LEU A 65 -5.70 31.09 26.97
CA LEU A 65 -5.18 31.06 25.60
C LEU A 65 -5.96 31.99 24.66
N THR A 66 -7.29 32.03 24.77
CA THR A 66 -8.19 32.61 23.75
C THR A 66 -8.93 33.85 24.21
N LYS A 67 -8.94 34.18 25.50
CA LYS A 67 -9.76 35.26 26.11
C LYS A 67 -11.27 35.09 25.85
N ASN A 68 -11.78 33.86 26.01
CA ASN A 68 -13.20 33.49 25.85
C ASN A 68 -13.73 33.64 24.41
N MET A 69 -12.84 33.59 23.41
CA MET A 69 -13.22 33.76 22.00
C MET A 69 -13.64 32.45 21.31
N ILE A 70 -13.47 31.31 21.98
CA ILE A 70 -13.73 29.98 21.42
C ILE A 70 -14.65 29.23 22.36
N ASP A 71 -15.64 28.54 21.79
CA ASP A 71 -16.54 27.65 22.52
C ASP A 71 -15.74 26.53 23.22
N PRO A 72 -15.84 26.40 24.55
CA PRO A 72 -15.13 25.36 25.28
C PRO A 72 -15.50 23.94 24.86
N GLU A 73 -16.74 23.66 24.46
CA GLU A 73 -17.12 22.29 24.08
C GLU A 73 -16.52 21.89 22.73
N LEU A 74 -16.50 22.81 21.74
CA LEU A 74 -15.82 22.58 20.46
C LEU A 74 -14.31 22.35 20.68
N ALA A 75 -13.68 23.20 21.50
CA ALA A 75 -12.26 23.08 21.81
C ALA A 75 -11.94 21.78 22.56
N LYS A 76 -12.80 21.38 23.49
CA LYS A 76 -12.67 20.14 24.26
C LYS A 76 -12.79 18.93 23.35
N SER A 77 -13.79 18.91 22.48
CA SER A 77 -13.95 17.87 21.46
C SER A 77 -12.71 17.76 20.58
N ALA A 78 -12.26 18.86 19.98
CA ALA A 78 -11.09 18.90 19.10
C ALA A 78 -9.80 18.43 19.80
N ILE A 79 -9.60 18.81 21.07
CA ILE A 79 -8.46 18.36 21.86
C ILE A 79 -8.57 16.87 22.19
N LEU A 80 -9.73 16.36 22.62
CA LEU A 80 -9.90 14.93 22.93
C LEU A 80 -9.69 14.06 21.70
N ASP A 81 -10.20 14.50 20.56
CA ASP A 81 -10.07 13.88 19.24
C ASP A 81 -8.63 13.81 18.69
N PHE A 82 -7.72 14.62 19.23
CA PHE A 82 -6.33 14.62 18.82
C PHE A 82 -5.60 13.39 19.37
N ASN A 83 -5.36 12.42 18.48
CA ASN A 83 -4.54 11.24 18.73
C ASN A 83 -3.29 11.23 17.82
N PRO A 84 -2.08 11.49 18.38
CA PRO A 84 -0.86 11.55 17.59
C PRO A 84 -0.37 10.19 17.06
N PHE A 85 -0.86 9.08 17.61
CA PHE A 85 -0.52 7.72 17.16
C PHE A 85 -1.35 7.29 15.94
N PHE A 86 -2.56 7.84 15.76
CA PHE A 86 -3.41 7.57 14.60
C PHE A 86 -3.22 8.59 13.47
N ASN A 87 -3.33 9.88 13.82
CA ASN A 87 -3.16 10.98 12.88
C ASN A 87 -2.56 12.21 13.57
N LYS A 88 -1.23 12.24 13.64
CA LYS A 88 -0.47 13.38 14.18
C LYS A 88 -0.74 14.72 13.49
N HIS A 89 -1.26 14.71 12.27
CA HIS A 89 -1.52 15.93 11.52
C HIS A 89 -2.94 16.46 11.68
N LYS A 90 -3.88 15.68 12.25
CA LYS A 90 -5.27 16.09 12.44
C LYS A 90 -5.37 17.46 13.12
N CYS A 91 -4.54 17.71 14.13
CA CYS A 91 -4.52 18.99 14.84
C CYS A 91 -4.14 20.21 13.99
N PHE A 92 -3.44 20.02 12.85
CA PHE A 92 -3.07 21.12 11.96
C PHE A 92 -4.14 21.41 10.91
N PHE A 93 -5.15 20.55 10.75
CA PHE A 93 -6.27 20.72 9.84
C PHE A 93 -7.59 21.00 10.56
N ASP A 94 -7.63 20.78 11.87
CA ASP A 94 -8.75 21.14 12.72
C ASP A 94 -8.88 22.66 12.87
N GLU A 95 -9.99 23.22 12.42
CA GLU A 95 -10.25 24.67 12.40
C GLU A 95 -10.23 25.26 13.81
N THR A 96 -10.83 24.56 14.79
CA THR A 96 -10.88 25.02 16.19
C THR A 96 -9.48 25.11 16.78
N LEU A 97 -8.63 24.10 16.59
CA LEU A 97 -7.25 24.11 17.07
C LEU A 97 -6.40 25.17 16.37
N GLN A 98 -6.61 25.38 15.06
CA GLN A 98 -5.95 26.47 14.34
C GLN A 98 -6.33 27.84 14.92
N GLU A 99 -7.62 28.08 15.19
CA GLU A 99 -8.10 29.32 15.79
C GLU A 99 -7.50 29.54 17.19
N ILE A 100 -7.47 28.51 18.06
CA ILE A 100 -6.83 28.60 19.38
C ILE A 100 -5.38 29.07 19.24
N VAL A 101 -4.63 28.47 18.31
CA VAL A 101 -3.23 28.83 18.05
C VAL A 101 -3.09 30.25 17.51
N LEU A 102 -4.00 30.69 16.64
CA LEU A 102 -4.02 32.05 16.10
C LEU A 102 -4.29 33.09 17.20
N TYR A 103 -5.31 32.86 18.05
CA TYR A 103 -5.62 33.72 19.19
C TYR A 103 -4.46 33.76 20.17
N PHE A 104 -3.92 32.62 20.58
CA PHE A 104 -2.82 32.59 21.52
C PHE A 104 -1.58 33.29 20.97
N LYS A 105 -1.28 33.12 19.67
CA LYS A 105 -0.22 33.88 19.00
C LYS A 105 -0.46 35.39 19.03
N LYS A 106 -1.70 35.85 18.87
CA LYS A 106 -2.06 37.27 19.01
C LYS A 106 -1.82 37.75 20.44
N VAL A 107 -2.28 37.00 21.46
CA VAL A 107 -2.06 37.33 22.88
C VAL A 107 -0.57 37.45 23.21
N VAL A 108 0.27 36.53 22.74
CA VAL A 108 1.73 36.57 22.95
C VAL A 108 2.37 37.77 22.25
N LYS A 109 1.90 38.14 21.06
CA LYS A 109 2.40 39.32 20.32
C LYS A 109 2.02 40.63 21.01
N ASP A 110 0.76 40.78 21.42
CA ASP A 110 0.24 42.01 22.04
C ASP A 110 0.93 42.34 23.37
N LYS A 111 1.42 41.31 24.07
CA LYS A 111 2.13 41.43 25.36
C LYS A 111 3.64 41.58 25.22
N ARG A 112 4.18 41.57 23.98
CA ARG A 112 5.62 41.70 23.74
C ARG A 112 6.02 43.19 23.71
N PRO A 113 6.98 43.65 24.53
CA PRO A 113 7.45 45.03 24.46
C PRO A 113 8.12 45.30 23.11
N SER A 114 7.81 46.44 22.48
CA SER A 114 8.27 46.82 21.13
C SER A 114 9.79 46.92 20.96
N LYS A 115 10.56 46.99 22.06
CA LYS A 115 12.03 47.17 22.07
C LYS A 115 12.83 45.94 22.50
N GLU A 116 12.20 44.80 22.82
CA GLU A 116 12.94 43.62 23.29
C GLU A 116 13.47 42.72 22.17
N SER A 117 14.68 42.18 22.37
CA SER A 117 15.30 41.22 21.44
C SER A 117 14.43 39.95 21.28
N LYS A 118 14.42 39.38 20.07
CA LYS A 118 13.65 38.18 19.70
C LYS A 118 14.21 36.87 20.31
N SER A 119 14.75 36.90 21.52
CA SER A 119 15.27 35.70 22.19
C SER A 119 14.15 34.69 22.49
N VAL A 120 14.38 33.42 22.14
CA VAL A 120 13.49 32.28 22.41
C VAL A 120 13.22 32.14 23.91
N ARG A 121 14.26 32.26 24.74
CA ARG A 121 14.16 32.12 26.21
C ARG A 121 13.24 33.18 26.82
N LYS A 122 13.33 34.43 26.37
CA LYS A 122 12.42 35.50 26.80
C LYS A 122 10.98 35.22 26.37
N GLY A 123 10.79 34.71 25.15
CA GLY A 123 9.48 34.31 24.64
C GLY A 123 8.83 33.23 25.49
N ILE A 124 9.56 32.18 25.86
CA ILE A 124 9.02 31.09 26.69
C ILE A 124 8.76 31.56 28.13
N LYS A 125 9.61 32.44 28.70
CA LYS A 125 9.35 33.06 30.01
C LYS A 125 8.05 33.88 30.01
N MET A 126 7.81 34.66 28.95
CA MET A 126 6.55 35.40 28.78
C MET A 126 5.35 34.46 28.67
N ILE A 127 5.48 33.37 27.91
CA ILE A 127 4.43 32.34 27.79
C ILE A 127 4.12 31.72 29.16
N SER A 128 5.15 31.35 29.93
CA SER A 128 5.00 30.82 31.29
C SER A 128 4.22 31.79 32.19
N LEU A 129 4.57 33.09 32.16
CA LEU A 129 3.86 34.16 32.86
C LEU A 129 2.39 34.27 32.44
N LEU A 130 2.10 34.29 31.14
CA LEU A 130 0.75 34.43 30.60
C LEU A 130 -0.16 33.26 30.98
N LEU A 131 0.37 32.05 30.91
CA LEU A 131 -0.36 30.83 31.24
C LEU A 131 -0.39 30.55 32.75
N LYS A 132 0.38 31.28 33.55
CA LYS A 132 0.70 30.99 34.95
C LYS A 132 1.07 29.52 35.13
N SER A 133 2.04 29.06 34.34
CA SER A 133 2.41 27.64 34.22
C SER A 133 3.92 27.45 34.26
N ASN A 134 4.38 26.40 34.93
CA ASN A 134 5.77 25.95 34.91
C ASN A 134 6.05 25.25 33.58
N ILE A 135 7.15 25.61 32.92
CA ILE A 135 7.57 25.02 31.65
C ILE A 135 8.94 24.38 31.83
N LEU A 136 9.00 23.06 31.70
CA LEU A 136 10.24 22.30 31.65
C LEU A 136 10.68 22.14 30.19
N ILE A 137 11.87 22.63 29.85
CA ILE A 137 12.47 22.41 28.53
C ILE A 137 13.56 21.35 28.66
N VAL A 138 13.41 20.26 27.91
CA VAL A 138 14.39 19.19 27.81
C VAL A 138 15.21 19.39 26.55
N SER A 139 16.49 19.70 26.69
CA SER A 139 17.42 19.75 25.57
C SER A 139 17.97 18.36 25.28
N LEU A 140 17.54 17.75 24.18
CA LEU A 140 17.93 16.37 23.85
C LEU A 140 19.42 16.25 23.47
N ARG A 141 20.01 17.30 22.88
CA ARG A 141 21.43 17.31 22.47
C ARG A 141 22.36 17.50 23.66
N SER A 142 22.13 18.54 24.46
CA SER A 142 23.00 18.85 25.60
C SER A 142 22.66 18.04 26.85
N LYS A 143 21.61 17.22 26.79
CA LYS A 143 21.04 16.45 27.90
C LYS A 143 20.75 17.30 29.15
N ASN A 144 20.35 18.57 28.96
CA ASN A 144 20.06 19.49 30.06
C ASN A 144 18.56 19.72 30.24
N LEU A 145 18.15 19.97 31.49
CA LEU A 145 16.81 20.40 31.87
C LEU A 145 16.80 21.89 32.22
N TYR A 146 15.82 22.63 31.71
CA TYR A 146 15.61 24.03 32.05
C TYR A 146 14.19 24.26 32.56
N LEU A 147 14.06 24.55 33.85
CA LEU A 147 12.79 24.95 34.44
C LEU A 147 12.57 26.46 34.26
N ILE A 148 11.42 26.82 33.71
CA ILE A 148 10.95 28.19 33.57
C ILE A 148 9.69 28.33 34.42
N THR A 149 9.76 29.16 35.45
CA THR A 149 8.64 29.44 36.36
C THR A 149 7.96 30.77 35.99
N PRO A 150 6.64 30.89 36.25
CA PRO A 150 5.89 32.12 35.98
C PRO A 150 6.26 33.26 36.95
N SER A 151 6.97 32.98 38.05
CA SER A 151 7.44 33.99 39.03
C SER A 151 8.58 33.43 39.88
N ASN A 152 9.32 34.29 40.60
CA ASN A 152 10.46 33.92 41.46
C ASN A 152 10.08 33.19 42.76
N GLY A 153 8.88 32.60 42.87
CA GLY A 153 8.36 31.97 44.08
C GLY A 153 7.80 30.56 43.85
N ASN A 154 7.80 29.74 44.91
CA ASN A 154 7.31 28.36 44.92
C ASN A 154 5.79 28.29 44.74
N PHE A 155 5.34 28.10 43.50
CA PHE A 155 3.99 27.63 43.23
C PHE A 155 4.04 26.12 43.00
N THR A 156 3.76 25.34 44.05
CA THR A 156 3.59 23.88 43.96
C THR A 156 2.33 23.49 43.17
N ASP A 157 1.38 24.42 42.99
CA ASP A 157 0.06 24.15 42.37
C ASP A 157 -0.08 24.68 40.93
N ALA A 158 0.97 25.27 40.35
CA ALA A 158 0.89 25.77 38.97
C ALA A 158 0.90 24.61 37.96
N PRO A 159 0.09 24.66 36.88
CA PRO A 159 0.15 23.68 35.80
C PRO A 159 1.58 23.52 35.29
N ALA A 160 2.01 22.28 35.09
CA ALA A 160 3.35 21.95 34.61
C ALA A 160 3.26 21.36 33.20
N ILE A 161 4.02 21.93 32.25
CA ILE A 161 4.15 21.41 30.89
C ILE A 161 5.60 21.14 30.54
N THR A 162 5.83 20.04 29.81
CA THR A 162 7.15 19.69 29.29
C THR A 162 7.22 19.98 27.79
N LEU A 163 8.36 20.49 27.33
CA LEU A 163 8.69 20.70 25.93
C LEU A 163 10.05 20.05 25.65
N PHE A 164 10.18 19.36 24.53
CA PHE A 164 11.48 18.89 24.05
C PHE A 164 12.06 19.89 23.05
N CYS A 165 13.38 20.06 23.07
CA CYS A 165 14.11 20.95 22.19
C CYS A 165 15.17 20.16 21.42
N ARG A 166 15.11 20.24 20.09
CA ARG A 166 16.10 19.68 19.15
C ARG A 166 16.75 20.79 18.36
N GLU A 167 18.05 20.69 18.16
CA GLU A 167 18.78 21.52 17.20
C GLU A 167 18.78 20.81 15.84
N TYR A 168 18.38 21.51 14.79
CA TYR A 168 18.45 21.05 13.41
C TYR A 168 19.44 21.93 12.66
N SER A 169 20.45 21.31 12.04
CA SER A 169 21.24 21.99 11.02
C SER A 169 20.45 22.00 9.72
N ASN A 170 20.24 23.19 9.17
CA ASN A 170 19.77 23.27 7.79
C ASN A 170 20.93 22.88 6.88
N LYS A 171 20.78 21.83 6.06
CA LYS A 171 21.83 21.36 5.15
C LYS A 171 22.26 22.43 4.14
N GLU A 172 21.36 23.37 3.83
CA GLU A 172 21.60 24.44 2.85
C GLU A 172 22.26 25.68 3.44
N THR A 173 21.97 26.05 4.69
CA THR A 173 22.47 27.31 5.29
C THR A 173 23.46 27.11 6.42
N GLN A 174 23.70 25.87 6.87
CA GLN A 174 24.48 25.51 8.07
C GLN A 174 24.01 26.16 9.39
N ASP A 175 22.98 26.99 9.35
CA ASP A 175 22.38 27.59 10.55
C ASP A 175 21.71 26.53 11.42
N LEU A 176 21.97 26.62 12.72
CA LEU A 176 21.31 25.81 13.74
C LEU A 176 19.97 26.45 14.10
N THR A 177 18.88 25.75 13.81
CA THR A 177 17.53 26.15 14.20
C THR A 177 17.02 25.28 15.35
N LEU A 178 16.45 25.92 16.38
CA LEU A 178 15.82 25.21 17.49
C LEU A 178 14.39 24.82 17.10
N ARG A 179 14.09 23.53 17.23
CA ARG A 179 12.74 22.97 17.06
C ARG A 179 12.22 22.50 18.41
N PHE A 180 11.02 22.97 18.76
CA PHE A 180 10.32 22.56 19.96
C PHE A 180 9.24 21.53 19.60
N THR A 181 9.07 20.54 20.46
CA THR A 181 8.09 19.46 20.29
C THR A 181 7.23 19.31 21.55
N LEU A 182 6.03 18.79 21.35
CA LEU A 182 5.02 18.54 22.38
C LEU A 182 5.47 17.35 23.25
N SER A 183 5.07 17.36 24.51
CA SER A 183 5.30 16.25 25.43
C SER A 183 3.98 15.73 25.99
N LEU A 184 3.82 14.41 26.01
CA LEU A 184 2.66 13.73 26.61
C LEU A 184 3.14 12.71 27.65
N SER A 185 2.41 12.55 28.74
CA SER A 185 2.72 11.57 29.79
C SER A 185 2.62 10.14 29.25
N LYS A 186 3.45 9.23 29.77
CA LYS A 186 3.44 7.81 29.43
C LYS A 186 2.05 7.18 29.44
N ASP A 187 1.23 7.43 30.48
CA ASP A 187 -0.08 6.79 30.62
C ASP A 187 -1.08 7.23 29.55
N LEU A 188 -1.21 8.55 29.32
CA LEU A 188 -2.02 9.07 28.23
C LEU A 188 -1.56 8.56 26.86
N CYS A 189 -0.25 8.46 26.63
CA CYS A 189 0.27 7.91 25.39
C CYS A 189 -0.11 6.44 25.19
N TRP A 190 -0.12 5.63 26.25
CA TRP A 190 -0.58 4.25 26.18
C TRP A 190 -2.05 4.18 25.80
N GLU A 191 -2.90 4.97 26.45
CA GLU A 191 -4.33 5.04 26.11
C GLU A 191 -4.54 5.42 24.64
N LEU A 192 -3.90 6.50 24.18
CA LEU A 192 -4.02 6.98 22.80
C LEU A 192 -3.46 5.97 21.79
N ARG A 193 -2.35 5.29 22.12
CA ARG A 193 -1.78 4.25 21.27
C ARG A 193 -2.71 3.02 21.18
N ASN A 194 -3.36 2.64 22.26
CA ASN A 194 -4.31 1.53 22.29
C ASN A 194 -5.56 1.85 21.47
N ASN A 195 -6.08 3.06 21.63
CA ASN A 195 -7.17 3.57 20.82
C ASN A 195 -6.81 3.59 19.33
N ALA A 196 -5.62 4.10 18.97
CA ALA A 196 -5.13 4.08 17.60
C ALA A 196 -5.04 2.65 17.05
N PHE A 197 -4.53 1.72 17.85
CA PHE A 197 -4.44 0.31 17.48
C PHE A 197 -5.81 -0.31 17.19
N GLN A 198 -6.80 -0.08 18.08
CA GLN A 198 -8.17 -0.55 17.87
C GLN A 198 -8.78 0.01 16.57
N ILE A 199 -8.63 1.32 16.31
CA ILE A 199 -9.12 1.95 15.08
C ILE A 199 -8.41 1.39 13.84
N LEU A 200 -7.10 1.13 13.90
CA LEU A 200 -6.38 0.55 12.76
C LEU A 200 -6.84 -0.87 12.45
N LEU A 201 -7.15 -1.66 13.49
CA LEU A 201 -7.70 -3.01 13.35
C LEU A 201 -9.18 -3.03 12.96
N GLU A 202 -9.95 -1.98 13.17
CA GLU A 202 -11.35 -1.90 12.69
C GLU A 202 -11.46 -2.09 11.17
N SER A 203 -10.39 -1.79 10.44
CA SER A 203 -10.32 -1.99 9.00
C SER A 203 -10.00 -3.42 8.56
N THR A 204 -9.76 -4.34 9.51
CA THR A 204 -9.37 -5.72 9.23
C THR A 204 -10.42 -6.73 9.69
N GLU A 205 -10.61 -7.81 8.93
CA GLU A 205 -11.56 -8.90 9.28
C GLU A 205 -11.10 -9.67 10.54
N SER A 206 -9.84 -9.49 10.92
CA SER A 206 -9.15 -10.16 12.02
C SER A 206 -9.11 -9.35 13.33
N ARG A 207 -9.91 -8.27 13.44
CA ARG A 207 -9.88 -7.31 14.57
C ARG A 207 -9.88 -8.00 15.94
N ASP A 208 -10.90 -8.80 16.23
CA ASP A 208 -11.13 -9.32 17.58
C ASP A 208 -10.05 -10.32 18.00
N ILE A 209 -9.60 -11.16 17.05
CA ILE A 209 -8.57 -12.17 17.28
C ILE A 209 -7.23 -11.48 17.58
N VAL A 210 -6.83 -10.52 16.74
CA VAL A 210 -5.58 -9.77 16.89
C VAL A 210 -5.64 -8.91 18.16
N HIS A 211 -6.77 -8.26 18.45
CA HIS A 211 -6.91 -7.44 19.64
C HIS A 211 -6.77 -8.27 20.93
N ASN A 212 -7.51 -9.38 21.05
CA ASN A 212 -7.43 -10.28 22.21
C ASN A 212 -6.02 -10.87 22.37
N ALA A 213 -5.36 -11.16 21.25
CA ALA A 213 -3.98 -11.63 21.26
C ALA A 213 -3.00 -10.57 21.78
N MET A 214 -3.21 -9.30 21.44
CA MET A 214 -2.31 -8.20 21.80
C MET A 214 -2.66 -7.53 23.12
N GLN A 215 -3.86 -7.72 23.65
CA GLN A 215 -4.35 -7.06 24.86
C GLN A 215 -3.38 -7.25 26.04
N ALA A 216 -2.94 -8.48 26.30
CA ALA A 216 -2.02 -8.79 27.39
C ALA A 216 -0.63 -8.12 27.27
N LEU A 217 -0.15 -7.85 26.06
CA LEU A 217 1.14 -7.15 25.83
C LEU A 217 0.98 -5.64 25.95
N THR A 218 -0.20 -5.17 25.56
CA THR A 218 -0.58 -3.77 25.64
C THR A 218 -0.80 -3.35 27.10
N GLU A 219 -1.39 -4.22 27.91
CA GLU A 219 -1.57 -4.05 29.37
C GLU A 219 -0.24 -3.98 30.12
N LYS A 220 0.81 -4.67 29.65
CA LYS A 220 2.17 -4.62 30.22
C LYS A 220 2.92 -3.31 29.95
N LYS A 221 2.38 -2.40 29.13
CA LYS A 221 2.96 -1.06 28.84
C LYS A 221 4.43 -1.11 28.39
N GLU A 222 4.80 -2.12 27.61
CA GLU A 222 6.17 -2.34 27.10
C GLU A 222 6.55 -1.28 26.05
N LYS A 223 7.66 -0.55 26.24
CA LYS A 223 8.02 0.62 25.39
C LYS A 223 8.07 0.30 23.88
N LYS A 224 8.57 -0.88 23.51
CA LYS A 224 8.58 -1.41 22.13
C LYS A 224 7.90 -2.77 22.13
N ILE A 225 6.72 -2.84 21.53
CA ILE A 225 6.01 -4.11 21.31
C ILE A 225 6.30 -4.53 19.87
N ASN A 226 7.06 -5.62 19.70
CA ASN A 226 7.16 -6.31 18.42
C ASN A 226 5.87 -7.10 18.21
N ILE A 227 4.91 -6.44 17.55
CA ILE A 227 3.58 -7.01 17.33
C ILE A 227 3.66 -8.25 16.46
N LEU A 228 4.59 -8.27 15.50
CA LEU A 228 4.75 -9.41 14.61
C LEU A 228 5.21 -10.66 15.37
N ILE A 229 6.30 -10.56 16.15
CA ILE A 229 6.79 -11.70 16.96
C ILE A 229 5.73 -12.13 17.98
N ALA A 230 5.02 -11.20 18.59
CA ALA A 230 3.93 -11.50 19.51
C ALA A 230 2.81 -12.33 18.87
N LEU A 231 2.38 -11.96 17.66
CA LEU A 231 1.36 -12.69 16.90
C LEU A 231 1.88 -14.05 16.42
N LEU A 232 3.14 -14.13 15.99
CA LEU A 232 3.78 -15.38 15.57
C LEU A 232 3.88 -16.38 16.72
N LYS A 233 4.27 -15.94 17.93
CA LYS A 233 4.30 -16.78 19.14
C LYS A 233 2.91 -17.32 19.53
N LYS A 234 1.83 -16.71 19.03
CA LYS A 234 0.44 -17.17 19.19
C LYS A 234 -0.10 -17.96 17.98
N ASN A 235 0.75 -18.24 16.98
CA ASN A 235 0.40 -18.99 15.76
C ASN A 235 -0.75 -18.36 14.95
N LEU A 236 -0.81 -17.03 14.89
CA LEU A 236 -1.83 -16.27 14.15
C LEU A 236 -1.39 -15.97 12.70
N THR A 237 -0.98 -17.00 11.96
CA THR A 237 -0.34 -16.86 10.64
C THR A 237 -1.24 -16.23 9.59
N ARG A 238 -2.54 -16.55 9.60
CA ARG A 238 -3.53 -16.00 8.67
C ARG A 238 -3.73 -14.51 8.91
N GLU A 239 -3.92 -14.14 10.17
CA GLU A 239 -4.13 -12.75 10.58
C GLU A 239 -2.90 -11.89 10.26
N ILE A 240 -1.69 -12.42 10.44
CA ILE A 240 -0.45 -11.74 10.03
C ILE A 240 -0.41 -11.54 8.52
N SER A 241 -0.75 -12.56 7.74
CA SER A 241 -0.77 -12.44 6.27
C SER A 241 -1.71 -11.33 5.83
N GLU A 242 -2.93 -11.27 6.38
CA GLU A 242 -3.90 -10.19 6.10
C GLU A 242 -3.39 -8.80 6.48
N LEU A 243 -2.67 -8.67 7.60
CA LEU A 243 -2.08 -7.40 8.03
C LEU A 243 -0.97 -6.94 7.08
N TYR A 244 -0.08 -7.86 6.69
CA TYR A 244 1.09 -7.56 5.87
C TYR A 244 0.78 -7.46 4.37
N ASP A 245 -0.37 -7.96 3.92
CA ASP A 245 -0.89 -7.74 2.58
C ASP A 245 -1.28 -6.27 2.33
N SER A 246 -1.45 -5.47 3.39
CA SER A 246 -1.76 -4.03 3.31
C SER A 246 -0.56 -3.17 3.74
N PRO A 247 0.24 -2.64 2.78
CA PRO A 247 1.31 -1.67 3.07
C PRO A 247 0.84 -0.47 3.90
N TYR A 248 -0.41 -0.04 3.68
CA TYR A 248 -1.02 1.06 4.42
C TYR A 248 -1.20 0.71 5.91
N THR A 249 -1.75 -0.46 6.21
CA THR A 249 -1.99 -0.91 7.59
C THR A 249 -0.66 -1.01 8.34
N MET A 250 0.35 -1.62 7.71
CA MET A 250 1.66 -1.78 8.32
C MET A 250 2.36 -0.45 8.59
N ARG A 251 2.36 0.46 7.62
CA ARG A 251 2.89 1.81 7.80
C ARG A 251 2.18 2.56 8.92
N LYS A 252 0.87 2.41 9.06
CA LYS A 252 0.09 3.03 10.14
C LYS A 252 0.39 2.45 11.51
N LEU A 253 0.61 1.13 11.61
CA LEU A 253 1.06 0.49 12.84
C LEU A 253 2.47 0.99 13.23
N ALA A 254 3.37 1.12 12.25
CA ALA A 254 4.70 1.69 12.48
C ALA A 254 4.63 3.17 12.92
N ASP A 255 3.79 3.99 12.28
CA ASP A 255 3.53 5.38 12.68
C ASP A 255 2.97 5.48 14.10
N ALA A 256 2.16 4.51 14.52
CA ALA A 256 1.63 4.36 15.87
C ALA A 256 2.67 3.82 16.88
N GLY A 257 3.93 3.63 16.46
CA GLY A 257 5.05 3.22 17.32
C GLY A 257 5.10 1.72 17.62
N PHE A 258 4.37 0.89 16.87
CA PHE A 258 4.54 -0.56 16.90
C PHE A 258 5.76 -0.98 16.09
N GLU A 259 6.50 -1.97 16.58
CA GLU A 259 7.59 -2.55 15.82
C GLU A 259 7.01 -3.57 14.84
N THR A 260 7.22 -3.29 13.55
CA THR A 260 6.62 -4.03 12.43
C THR A 260 7.68 -4.61 11.50
N ASP A 261 8.94 -4.26 11.69
CA ASP A 261 10.06 -4.74 10.88
C ASP A 261 10.37 -6.21 11.25
N PRO A 262 10.23 -7.16 10.30
CA PRO A 262 10.53 -8.57 10.54
C PRO A 262 11.97 -8.85 10.96
N ARG A 263 12.90 -7.93 10.66
CA ARG A 263 14.33 -8.04 10.98
C ARG A 263 14.61 -7.78 12.46
N VAL A 264 13.72 -7.11 13.18
CA VAL A 264 13.97 -6.76 14.58
C VAL A 264 13.86 -7.99 15.46
N VAL A 265 14.98 -8.30 16.12
CA VAL A 265 15.10 -9.44 17.03
C VAL A 265 14.42 -9.18 18.37
N ASP A 266 13.96 -10.25 19.02
CA ASP A 266 13.45 -10.20 20.38
C ASP A 266 14.55 -10.33 21.45
N VAL A 267 14.13 -10.52 22.70
CA VAL A 267 15.04 -10.66 23.86
C VAL A 267 15.95 -11.88 23.78
N ASP A 268 15.50 -12.93 23.08
CA ASP A 268 16.27 -14.16 22.85
C ASP A 268 17.18 -14.02 21.62
N GLY A 269 17.06 -12.89 20.91
CA GLY A 269 17.82 -12.52 19.73
C GLY A 269 17.39 -13.24 18.47
N PHE A 270 16.13 -13.70 18.40
CA PHE A 270 15.53 -14.27 17.19
C PHE A 270 14.65 -13.26 16.48
N SER A 271 14.74 -13.23 15.15
CA SER A 271 13.90 -12.36 14.32
C SER A 271 12.50 -12.95 14.09
N ALA A 272 11.61 -12.21 13.43
CA ALA A 272 10.31 -12.74 13.03
C ALA A 272 10.41 -13.87 12.00
N PHE A 273 11.48 -13.93 11.20
CA PHE A 273 11.68 -15.02 10.25
C PHE A 273 11.82 -16.37 10.96
N TYR A 274 12.51 -16.40 12.10
CA TYR A 274 12.68 -17.61 12.89
C TYR A 274 11.32 -18.16 13.35
N TYR A 275 10.50 -17.30 13.94
CA TYR A 275 9.17 -17.67 14.41
C TYR A 275 8.21 -18.03 13.27
N ALA A 276 8.30 -17.34 12.12
CA ALA A 276 7.50 -17.68 10.95
C ALA A 276 7.89 -19.04 10.36
N ALA A 277 9.16 -19.42 10.38
CA ALA A 277 9.63 -20.73 9.92
C ALA A 277 9.21 -21.90 10.83
N GLN A 278 8.82 -21.63 12.08
CA GLN A 278 8.20 -22.65 12.95
C GLN A 278 6.78 -23.00 12.51
N SER A 279 6.13 -22.11 11.77
CA SER A 279 4.77 -22.33 11.26
C SER A 279 4.77 -23.30 10.08
N CYS A 280 3.60 -23.89 9.78
CA CYS A 280 3.44 -24.72 8.59
C CYS A 280 3.30 -23.88 7.30
N ASP A 281 3.23 -22.56 7.40
CA ASP A 281 2.98 -21.66 6.28
C ASP A 281 4.29 -21.08 5.72
N LYS A 282 4.81 -21.73 4.67
CA LYS A 282 6.00 -21.24 3.96
C LYS A 282 5.78 -19.88 3.28
N ASN A 283 4.54 -19.54 2.91
CA ASN A 283 4.25 -18.29 2.20
C ASN A 283 4.36 -17.09 3.14
N LEU A 284 3.99 -17.26 4.41
CA LEU A 284 4.14 -16.21 5.43
C LEU A 284 5.57 -15.68 5.49
N VAL A 285 6.56 -16.59 5.46
CA VAL A 285 7.98 -16.22 5.50
C VAL A 285 8.36 -15.32 4.31
N TYR A 286 7.85 -15.64 3.11
CA TYR A 286 8.07 -14.82 1.91
C TYR A 286 7.33 -13.47 1.94
N ILE A 287 6.12 -13.41 2.53
CA ILE A 287 5.37 -12.16 2.72
C ILE A 287 6.19 -11.21 3.60
N LEU A 288 6.68 -11.70 4.74
CA LEU A 288 7.54 -10.94 5.65
C LEU A 288 8.84 -10.51 4.96
N TYR A 289 9.45 -11.41 4.18
CA TYR A 289 10.69 -11.12 3.46
C TYR A 289 10.49 -9.97 2.47
N ARG A 290 9.42 -10.00 1.66
CA ARG A 290 9.12 -8.93 0.68
C ARG A 290 8.88 -7.59 1.34
N TYR A 291 8.20 -7.57 2.49
CA TYR A 291 7.98 -6.35 3.25
C TYR A 291 9.32 -5.75 3.72
N ALA A 292 10.21 -6.57 4.30
CA ALA A 292 11.52 -6.13 4.76
C ALA A 292 12.45 -5.71 3.60
N ALA A 293 12.44 -6.47 2.50
CA ALA A 293 13.22 -6.18 1.29
C ALA A 293 12.90 -4.80 0.70
N ASN A 294 11.64 -4.39 0.75
CA ASN A 294 11.15 -3.09 0.29
C ASN A 294 11.24 -1.99 1.36
N SER A 295 12.27 -2.02 2.21
CA SER A 295 12.50 -1.02 3.27
C SER A 295 11.30 -0.85 4.21
N CYS A 296 10.50 -1.90 4.47
CA CYS A 296 9.27 -1.79 5.28
C CYS A 296 8.30 -0.69 4.80
N ASN A 297 8.30 -0.38 3.50
CA ASN A 297 7.55 0.73 2.89
C ASN A 297 7.89 2.13 3.45
N GLU A 298 9.10 2.31 4.00
CA GLU A 298 9.60 3.62 4.40
C GLU A 298 10.10 4.47 3.21
N SER A 299 10.37 3.82 2.08
CA SER A 299 10.80 4.43 0.82
C SER A 299 9.80 4.13 -0.29
N ASP A 300 9.72 5.02 -1.29
CA ASP A 300 8.99 4.77 -2.53
C ASP A 300 9.76 3.80 -3.45
N ASN A 301 11.07 3.64 -3.23
CA ASN A 301 11.91 2.67 -3.94
C ASN A 301 11.65 1.25 -3.42
N THR A 302 11.75 0.28 -4.32
CA THR A 302 11.49 -1.15 -4.04
C THR A 302 12.52 -2.02 -4.76
N TYR A 303 12.53 -3.33 -4.56
CA TYR A 303 13.37 -4.21 -5.38
C TYR A 303 13.01 -4.18 -6.88
N ARG A 304 11.83 -3.65 -7.25
CA ARG A 304 11.41 -3.46 -8.65
C ARG A 304 11.97 -2.19 -9.27
N ASP A 305 12.28 -1.20 -8.43
CA ASP A 305 12.95 0.04 -8.81
C ASP A 305 14.03 0.37 -7.76
N PRO A 306 15.15 -0.36 -7.78
CA PRO A 306 16.10 -0.36 -6.68
C PRO A 306 16.90 0.95 -6.63
N ASP A 307 17.31 1.30 -5.41
CA ASP A 307 18.31 2.32 -5.11
C ASP A 307 19.41 1.71 -4.21
N PRO A 308 20.46 2.46 -3.85
CA PRO A 308 21.47 1.95 -2.92
C PRO A 308 20.92 1.54 -1.55
N GLY A 309 19.81 2.14 -1.09
CA GLY A 309 19.16 1.78 0.18
C GLY A 309 18.52 0.40 0.15
N ILE A 310 17.86 0.04 -0.96
CA ILE A 310 17.31 -1.31 -1.18
C ILE A 310 18.41 -2.36 -1.17
N ILE A 311 19.56 -2.09 -1.79
CA ILE A 311 20.70 -3.02 -1.76
C ILE A 311 21.20 -3.22 -0.32
N SER A 312 21.31 -2.16 0.47
CA SER A 312 21.70 -2.26 1.88
C SER A 312 20.74 -3.15 2.68
N ASN A 313 19.43 -3.13 2.36
CA ASN A 313 18.47 -4.00 3.04
C ASN A 313 18.70 -5.48 2.75
N PHE A 314 19.12 -5.85 1.53
CA PHE A 314 19.41 -7.25 1.21
C PHE A 314 20.60 -7.79 2.01
N SER A 315 21.63 -6.97 2.23
CA SER A 315 22.75 -7.33 3.10
C SER A 315 22.29 -7.54 4.54
N THR A 316 21.46 -6.64 5.07
CA THR A 316 20.88 -6.83 6.42
C THR A 316 20.00 -8.07 6.51
N LEU A 317 19.24 -8.39 5.46
CA LEU A 317 18.42 -9.61 5.43
C LEU A 317 19.28 -10.87 5.43
N GLU A 318 20.36 -10.88 4.65
CA GLU A 318 21.32 -11.99 4.64
C GLU A 318 21.92 -12.21 6.04
N GLU A 319 22.39 -11.15 6.69
CA GLU A 319 22.92 -11.19 8.06
C GLU A 319 21.90 -11.79 9.05
N ILE A 320 20.67 -11.26 9.07
CA ILE A 320 19.62 -11.73 9.99
C ILE A 320 19.27 -13.20 9.74
N LEU A 321 19.12 -13.62 8.48
CA LEU A 321 18.81 -15.02 8.16
C LEU A 321 19.94 -15.97 8.58
N ASN A 322 21.19 -15.55 8.40
CA ASN A 322 22.37 -16.31 8.84
C ASN A 322 22.44 -16.40 10.37
N GLU A 323 22.20 -15.30 11.07
CA GLU A 323 22.22 -15.24 12.54
C GLU A 323 21.12 -16.11 13.17
N ASP A 324 19.89 -16.05 12.66
CA ASP A 324 18.78 -16.92 13.11
C ASP A 324 19.13 -18.41 12.91
N CYS A 325 19.68 -18.76 11.75
CA CYS A 325 20.06 -20.14 11.42
C CYS A 325 21.19 -20.64 12.33
N ALA A 326 22.22 -19.82 12.55
CA ALA A 326 23.34 -20.15 13.43
C ALA A 326 22.90 -20.29 14.89
N ARG A 327 22.10 -19.33 15.40
CA ARG A 327 21.62 -19.30 16.78
C ARG A 327 20.67 -20.45 17.11
N SER A 328 19.87 -20.88 16.14
CA SER A 328 18.98 -22.04 16.29
C SER A 328 19.68 -23.40 16.09
N GLU A 329 21.00 -23.40 15.88
CA GLU A 329 21.79 -24.57 15.49
C GLU A 329 21.20 -25.31 14.28
N ASN A 330 20.84 -24.58 13.23
CA ASN A 330 20.09 -25.08 12.07
C ASN A 330 18.72 -25.66 12.47
N PHE A 331 18.00 -24.96 13.34
CA PHE A 331 16.63 -25.31 13.77
C PHE A 331 16.49 -26.69 14.42
N LYS A 332 17.57 -27.29 14.93
CA LYS A 332 17.53 -28.62 15.57
C LYS A 332 16.49 -28.73 16.68
N ASN A 333 16.23 -27.62 17.37
CA ASN A 333 15.24 -27.53 18.43
C ASN A 333 13.78 -27.67 17.96
N LEU A 334 13.53 -27.65 16.64
CA LEU A 334 12.19 -27.81 16.05
C LEU A 334 11.82 -29.27 15.73
N GLY A 335 12.69 -30.24 16.05
CA GLY A 335 12.41 -31.67 15.85
C GLY A 335 12.14 -32.00 14.38
N ASP A 336 11.01 -32.64 14.10
CA ASP A 336 10.59 -33.07 12.75
C ASP A 336 10.47 -31.91 11.74
N ARG A 337 10.35 -30.67 12.22
CA ARG A 337 10.25 -29.47 11.36
C ARG A 337 11.60 -28.85 11.02
N ALA A 338 12.69 -29.32 11.62
CA ALA A 338 14.02 -28.74 11.43
C ALA A 338 14.43 -28.72 9.95
N GLU A 339 14.24 -29.82 9.23
CA GLU A 339 14.57 -29.89 7.79
C GLU A 339 13.75 -28.90 6.96
N GLN A 340 12.44 -28.80 7.24
CA GLN A 340 11.55 -27.88 6.52
C GLN A 340 11.93 -26.41 6.77
N ALA A 341 12.22 -26.04 8.03
CA ALA A 341 12.64 -24.69 8.39
C ALA A 341 13.99 -24.34 7.75
N LEU A 342 14.97 -25.24 7.84
CA LEU A 342 16.28 -25.08 7.22
C LEU A 342 16.17 -24.92 5.70
N LEU A 343 15.40 -25.77 5.04
CA LEU A 343 15.16 -25.69 3.60
C LEU A 343 14.52 -24.35 3.21
N THR A 344 13.56 -23.86 4.01
CA THR A 344 12.91 -22.56 3.77
C THR A 344 13.93 -21.41 3.86
N TYR A 345 14.83 -21.44 4.84
CA TYR A 345 15.90 -20.45 4.98
C TYR A 345 16.90 -20.49 3.82
N GLN A 346 17.32 -21.68 3.39
CA GLN A 346 18.18 -21.85 2.22
C GLN A 346 17.53 -21.27 0.95
N HIS A 347 16.22 -21.47 0.78
CA HIS A 347 15.49 -20.86 -0.32
C HIS A 347 15.42 -19.34 -0.25
N LEU A 348 15.23 -18.76 0.94
CA LEU A 348 15.23 -17.31 1.12
C LEU A 348 16.59 -16.71 0.83
N GLN A 349 17.67 -17.31 1.33
CA GLN A 349 19.04 -16.86 1.07
C GLN A 349 19.32 -16.87 -0.42
N ARG A 350 19.03 -18.00 -1.10
CA ARG A 350 19.18 -18.09 -2.56
C ARG A 350 18.33 -17.06 -3.31
N PHE A 351 17.12 -16.78 -2.83
CA PHE A 351 16.26 -15.75 -3.42
C PHE A 351 16.79 -14.33 -3.16
N ASN A 352 17.37 -14.08 -1.98
CA ASN A 352 18.03 -12.82 -1.63
C ASN A 352 19.28 -12.58 -2.49
N ASP A 353 20.05 -13.62 -2.79
CA ASP A 353 21.20 -13.55 -3.69
C ASP A 353 20.76 -13.17 -5.10
N PHE A 354 19.69 -13.78 -5.60
CA PHE A 354 19.10 -13.43 -6.89
C PHE A 354 18.71 -11.94 -6.93
N LEU A 355 17.95 -11.46 -5.93
CA LEU A 355 17.52 -10.06 -5.87
C LEU A 355 18.69 -9.08 -5.73
N THR A 356 19.71 -9.44 -4.95
CA THR A 356 20.93 -8.66 -4.77
C THR A 356 21.65 -8.50 -6.12
N GLN A 357 21.88 -9.60 -6.84
CA GLN A 357 22.57 -9.57 -8.13
C GLN A 357 21.80 -8.78 -9.19
N VAL A 358 20.48 -8.95 -9.26
CA VAL A 358 19.63 -8.19 -10.21
C VAL A 358 19.63 -6.70 -9.86
N SER A 359 19.40 -6.36 -8.59
CA SER A 359 19.30 -4.96 -8.16
C SER A 359 20.61 -4.20 -8.31
N HIS A 360 21.73 -4.86 -7.99
CA HIS A 360 23.06 -4.29 -8.20
C HIS A 360 23.32 -4.02 -9.68
N GLY A 361 23.05 -4.99 -10.56
CA GLY A 361 23.25 -4.81 -11.99
C GLY A 361 22.32 -3.75 -12.62
N ILE A 362 21.06 -3.64 -12.16
CA ILE A 362 20.15 -2.57 -12.59
C ILE A 362 20.73 -1.20 -12.22
N ASN A 363 21.18 -1.02 -10.98
CA ASN A 363 21.77 0.25 -10.52
C ASN A 363 23.06 0.58 -11.27
N GLU A 364 23.89 -0.43 -11.56
CA GLU A 364 25.11 -0.25 -12.35
C GLU A 364 24.78 0.24 -13.77
N ILE A 365 23.85 -0.41 -14.47
CA ILE A 365 23.46 -0.04 -15.85
C ILE A 365 22.87 1.38 -15.89
N ARG A 366 22.00 1.72 -14.93
CA ARG A 366 21.37 3.04 -14.83
C ARG A 366 22.36 4.14 -14.44
N GLY A 367 23.35 3.83 -13.60
CA GLY A 367 24.36 4.77 -13.13
C GLY A 367 25.40 5.17 -14.18
N ARG A 368 25.45 4.49 -15.34
CA ARG A 368 26.38 4.83 -16.43
C ARG A 368 26.03 6.21 -17.02
N PRO A 369 27.00 7.15 -17.09
CA PRO A 369 26.73 8.52 -17.49
C PRO A 369 26.19 8.60 -18.93
N GLU A 370 25.05 9.25 -19.09
CA GLU A 370 24.59 9.75 -20.38
C GLU A 370 25.47 10.97 -20.69
N GLY A 371 26.44 10.86 -21.62
CA GLY A 371 27.28 12.01 -21.98
C GLY A 371 26.47 13.20 -22.53
N GLN A 372 27.14 14.25 -23.01
CA GLN A 372 26.48 15.29 -23.83
C GLN A 372 26.09 14.72 -25.21
N LEU A 373 25.13 13.82 -25.20
CA LEU A 373 24.53 13.18 -26.36
C LEU A 373 23.41 14.08 -26.89
N ASN A 374 23.28 14.15 -28.21
CA ASN A 374 22.07 14.70 -28.84
C ASN A 374 20.86 13.79 -28.56
N ASP A 375 19.65 14.28 -28.82
CA ASP A 375 18.42 13.57 -28.43
C ASP A 375 18.30 12.17 -29.06
N ASP A 376 18.76 12.00 -30.30
CA ASP A 376 18.75 10.69 -30.98
C ASP A 376 19.67 9.68 -30.29
N LEU A 377 20.90 10.09 -29.94
CA LEU A 377 21.85 9.25 -29.22
C LEU A 377 21.39 8.96 -27.79
N ARG A 378 20.67 9.88 -27.13
CA ARG A 378 20.05 9.64 -25.82
C ARG A 378 18.96 8.58 -25.88
N LYS A 379 18.08 8.64 -26.88
CA LYS A 379 17.04 7.61 -27.09
C LYS A 379 17.67 6.23 -27.32
N MET A 380 18.73 6.18 -28.12
CA MET A 380 19.47 4.95 -28.40
C MET A 380 20.15 4.39 -27.14
N ASP A 381 20.85 5.22 -26.36
CA ASP A 381 21.49 4.81 -25.09
C ASP A 381 20.45 4.26 -24.11
N ARG A 382 19.31 4.95 -23.97
CA ARG A 382 18.19 4.51 -23.12
C ARG A 382 17.59 3.19 -23.57
N ALA A 383 17.48 2.94 -24.87
CA ALA A 383 17.00 1.67 -25.40
C ALA A 383 18.01 0.55 -25.12
N LYS A 384 19.31 0.83 -25.30
CA LYS A 384 20.41 -0.09 -25.01
C LYS A 384 20.46 -0.48 -23.53
N LYS A 385 20.43 0.50 -22.62
CA LYS A 385 20.35 0.26 -21.17
C LYS A 385 19.13 -0.60 -20.80
N GLN A 386 17.99 -0.33 -21.41
CA GLN A 386 16.76 -1.10 -21.16
C GLN A 386 16.87 -2.56 -21.64
N LYS A 387 17.46 -2.77 -22.83
CA LYS A 387 17.80 -4.08 -23.37
C LYS A 387 18.74 -4.84 -22.43
N GLU A 388 19.80 -4.19 -21.95
CA GLU A 388 20.76 -4.77 -21.01
C GLU A 388 20.11 -5.16 -19.68
N ILE A 389 19.21 -4.34 -19.13
CA ILE A 389 18.47 -4.64 -17.91
C ILE A 389 17.60 -5.89 -18.08
N ILE A 390 16.86 -6.01 -19.19
CA ILE A 390 16.04 -7.19 -19.46
C ILE A 390 16.89 -8.45 -19.58
N LEU A 391 17.99 -8.38 -20.33
CA LEU A 391 18.92 -9.51 -20.47
C LEU A 391 19.49 -9.92 -19.11
N LEU A 392 19.90 -8.96 -18.28
CA LEU A 392 20.37 -9.21 -16.91
C LEU A 392 19.32 -9.96 -16.08
N ILE A 393 18.07 -9.49 -16.05
CA ILE A 393 16.99 -10.13 -15.28
C ILE A 393 16.79 -11.58 -15.72
N LEU A 394 16.72 -11.82 -17.03
CA LEU A 394 16.45 -13.13 -17.61
C LEU A 394 17.64 -14.10 -17.45
N ASP A 395 18.87 -13.60 -17.55
CA ASP A 395 20.09 -14.40 -17.32
C ASP A 395 20.22 -14.84 -15.87
N LYS A 396 19.93 -13.93 -14.94
CA LYS A 396 19.89 -14.25 -13.52
C LYS A 396 18.76 -15.23 -13.22
N TYR A 397 17.60 -15.10 -13.84
CA TYR A 397 16.56 -16.12 -13.73
C TYR A 397 17.06 -17.50 -14.15
N GLY A 398 17.74 -17.60 -15.30
CA GLY A 398 18.33 -18.86 -15.78
C GLY A 398 19.31 -19.49 -14.79
N ALA A 399 20.16 -18.70 -14.14
CA ALA A 399 21.13 -19.17 -13.14
C ALA A 399 20.49 -19.63 -11.83
N PHE A 400 19.33 -19.07 -11.46
CA PHE A 400 18.60 -19.37 -10.23
C PHE A 400 17.38 -20.28 -10.45
N PHE A 401 17.16 -20.73 -11.69
CA PHE A 401 15.97 -21.45 -12.13
C PHE A 401 15.71 -22.74 -11.36
N ALA A 402 16.76 -23.52 -11.07
CA ALA A 402 16.69 -24.79 -10.36
C ALA A 402 17.42 -24.72 -9.01
N VAL A 403 16.93 -25.51 -8.06
CA VAL A 403 17.59 -25.85 -6.79
C VAL A 403 17.80 -27.36 -6.82
N GLY A 404 19.05 -27.83 -6.83
CA GLY A 404 19.36 -29.26 -6.97
C GLY A 404 19.68 -29.69 -8.40
N GLN A 405 19.27 -30.90 -8.79
CA GLN A 405 19.53 -31.48 -10.13
C GLN A 405 18.60 -30.88 -11.20
N GLU A 406 19.09 -30.77 -12.44
CA GLU A 406 18.30 -30.26 -13.58
C GLU A 406 17.29 -31.28 -14.15
N GLU A 407 17.32 -32.52 -13.66
CA GLU A 407 16.49 -33.62 -14.17
C GLU A 407 15.02 -33.54 -13.73
N PHE A 408 14.14 -34.09 -14.57
CA PHE A 408 12.68 -33.98 -14.43
C PHE A 408 12.16 -34.85 -13.28
N ASN A 409 12.11 -34.27 -12.07
CA ASN A 409 11.59 -34.95 -10.89
C ASN A 409 10.46 -34.15 -10.22
N ILE A 410 9.23 -34.71 -10.27
CA ILE A 410 8.03 -34.12 -9.67
C ILE A 410 8.15 -34.00 -8.14
N SER A 411 8.82 -34.95 -7.47
CA SER A 411 8.98 -34.91 -6.01
C SER A 411 9.91 -33.76 -5.59
N GLU A 412 11.00 -33.54 -6.33
CA GLU A 412 11.88 -32.39 -6.12
C GLU A 412 11.19 -31.06 -6.46
N TYR A 413 10.43 -31.01 -7.56
CA TYR A 413 9.62 -29.83 -7.87
C TYR A 413 8.66 -29.49 -6.73
N THR A 414 7.97 -30.48 -6.18
CA THR A 414 7.02 -30.31 -5.08
C THR A 414 7.72 -29.83 -3.80
N LYS A 415 8.91 -30.38 -3.49
CA LYS A 415 9.74 -29.97 -2.35
C LYS A 415 10.13 -28.48 -2.42
N HIS A 416 10.49 -28.01 -3.61
CA HIS A 416 11.00 -26.67 -3.88
C HIS A 416 9.95 -25.69 -4.41
N LYS A 417 8.69 -26.12 -4.54
CA LYS A 417 7.60 -25.39 -5.21
C LYS A 417 7.47 -23.93 -4.76
N THR A 418 7.44 -23.66 -3.45
CA THR A 418 7.28 -22.29 -2.93
C THR A 418 8.40 -21.36 -3.40
N TYR A 419 9.64 -21.84 -3.47
CA TYR A 419 10.76 -21.04 -3.99
C TYR A 419 10.57 -20.73 -5.47
N TYR A 420 10.28 -21.76 -6.26
CA TYR A 420 10.01 -21.66 -7.70
C TYR A 420 8.89 -20.67 -8.01
N ASP A 421 7.78 -20.78 -7.27
CA ASP A 421 6.60 -19.92 -7.35
C ASP A 421 6.88 -18.45 -7.02
N ASN A 422 7.83 -18.18 -6.11
CA ASN A 422 8.23 -16.82 -5.74
C ASN A 422 9.21 -16.23 -6.77
N LEU A 423 10.16 -17.04 -7.26
CA LEU A 423 11.11 -16.64 -8.28
C LEU A 423 10.40 -16.25 -9.58
N ASP A 424 9.50 -17.10 -10.09
CA ASP A 424 8.79 -16.85 -11.35
C ASP A 424 7.94 -15.58 -11.29
N LEU A 425 7.19 -15.40 -10.20
CA LEU A 425 6.36 -14.21 -10.02
C LEU A 425 7.22 -12.94 -9.95
N THR A 426 8.33 -12.99 -9.23
CA THR A 426 9.23 -11.84 -9.07
C THR A 426 9.89 -11.47 -10.38
N VAL A 427 10.36 -12.45 -11.14
CA VAL A 427 10.95 -12.24 -12.47
C VAL A 427 9.91 -11.72 -13.44
N ALA A 428 8.69 -12.25 -13.43
CA ALA A 428 7.60 -11.73 -14.26
C ALA A 428 7.35 -10.25 -13.97
N LEU A 429 7.25 -9.85 -12.70
CA LEU A 429 7.03 -8.45 -12.31
C LEU A 429 8.18 -7.54 -12.78
N LEU A 430 9.43 -7.93 -12.51
CA LEU A 430 10.62 -7.20 -12.97
C LEU A 430 10.68 -7.10 -14.49
N PHE A 431 10.34 -8.18 -15.19
CA PHE A 431 10.29 -8.24 -16.64
C PHE A 431 9.22 -7.29 -17.18
N PHE A 432 7.98 -7.33 -16.69
CA PHE A 432 6.89 -6.48 -17.20
C PHE A 432 7.15 -4.99 -17.00
N ASP A 433 7.73 -4.59 -15.85
CA ASP A 433 8.11 -3.19 -15.59
C ASP A 433 9.10 -2.67 -16.63
N ASN A 434 10.01 -3.55 -17.06
CA ASN A 434 11.09 -3.21 -17.97
C ASN A 434 10.72 -3.43 -19.44
N MET A 435 9.83 -4.38 -19.73
CA MET A 435 9.42 -4.76 -21.08
C MET A 435 8.63 -3.64 -21.75
N PHE A 436 7.73 -2.98 -21.01
CA PHE A 436 7.00 -1.82 -21.53
C PHE A 436 7.95 -0.70 -21.96
N LEU A 437 8.96 -0.41 -21.15
CA LEU A 437 9.99 0.59 -21.46
C LEU A 437 10.82 0.18 -22.68
N LEU A 438 11.11 -1.11 -22.84
CA LEU A 438 11.82 -1.61 -24.02
C LEU A 438 10.96 -1.44 -25.28
N LYS A 439 9.71 -1.89 -25.26
CA LYS A 439 8.75 -1.74 -26.38
C LYS A 439 8.56 -0.27 -26.79
N SER A 440 8.58 0.64 -25.82
CA SER A 440 8.49 2.08 -26.10
C SER A 440 9.69 2.65 -26.85
N ARG A 441 10.78 1.88 -26.97
CA ARG A 441 12.05 2.33 -27.54
C ARG A 441 12.61 1.40 -28.62
N LEU A 442 12.14 0.16 -28.74
CA LEU A 442 12.72 -0.86 -29.61
C LEU A 442 11.62 -1.70 -30.28
N LYS A 443 11.64 -1.74 -31.62
CA LYS A 443 10.83 -2.67 -32.42
C LYS A 443 11.27 -4.11 -32.18
N SER A 444 10.30 -5.02 -32.15
CA SER A 444 10.58 -6.44 -32.04
C SER A 444 11.40 -6.94 -33.25
N PRO A 445 12.49 -7.70 -33.05
CA PRO A 445 13.28 -8.27 -34.15
C PRO A 445 12.52 -9.33 -34.95
N ARG A 446 11.50 -9.94 -34.35
CA ARG A 446 10.59 -10.93 -34.95
C ARG A 446 9.16 -10.60 -34.55
N GLU A 447 8.22 -10.70 -35.48
CA GLU A 447 6.80 -10.50 -35.18
C GLU A 447 6.34 -11.48 -34.09
N GLY A 448 5.64 -10.97 -33.07
CA GLY A 448 5.10 -11.80 -31.98
C GLY A 448 6.06 -12.15 -30.83
N LEU A 449 7.38 -11.96 -30.97
CA LEU A 449 8.38 -12.40 -29.97
C LEU A 449 8.09 -11.91 -28.54
N TYR A 450 7.79 -10.61 -28.37
CA TYR A 450 7.43 -10.08 -27.05
C TYR A 450 6.16 -10.74 -26.50
N SER A 451 5.16 -10.93 -27.35
CA SER A 451 3.87 -11.50 -26.97
C SER A 451 4.00 -12.97 -26.56
N GLU A 452 4.86 -13.74 -27.23
CA GLU A 452 5.16 -15.14 -26.88
C GLU A 452 5.76 -15.26 -25.47
N LEU A 453 6.75 -14.41 -25.15
CA LEU A 453 7.39 -14.42 -23.84
C LEU A 453 6.45 -13.91 -22.73
N GLU A 454 5.71 -12.82 -22.97
CA GLU A 454 4.71 -12.31 -22.04
C GLU A 454 3.63 -13.35 -21.73
N SER A 455 3.17 -14.07 -22.75
CA SER A 455 2.20 -15.14 -22.61
C SER A 455 2.75 -16.31 -21.79
N SER A 456 4.02 -16.65 -21.97
CA SER A 456 4.69 -17.72 -21.21
C SER A 456 4.78 -17.39 -19.72
N PHE A 457 5.13 -16.13 -19.38
CA PHE A 457 5.14 -15.67 -17.99
C PHE A 457 3.74 -15.68 -17.37
N LEU A 458 2.73 -15.22 -18.13
CA LEU A 458 1.35 -15.23 -17.67
C LEU A 458 0.82 -16.64 -17.45
N LEU A 459 1.12 -17.56 -18.36
CA LEU A 459 0.69 -18.96 -18.28
C LEU A 459 1.34 -19.66 -17.07
N SER A 460 2.63 -19.47 -16.85
CA SER A 460 3.32 -19.93 -15.64
C SER A 460 2.68 -19.37 -14.36
N ALA A 461 2.34 -18.08 -14.34
CA ALA A 461 1.70 -17.45 -13.18
C ALA A 461 0.25 -17.92 -12.94
N VAL A 462 -0.54 -18.12 -14.00
CA VAL A 462 -1.98 -18.47 -13.90
C VAL A 462 -2.19 -19.95 -13.59
N THR A 463 -1.38 -20.85 -14.17
CA THR A 463 -1.41 -22.29 -13.86
C THR A 463 -1.17 -22.54 -12.37
N LYS A 464 -0.25 -21.79 -11.74
CA LYS A 464 -0.02 -21.79 -10.29
C LYS A 464 -1.28 -21.49 -9.46
N VAL A 465 -1.95 -20.37 -9.75
CA VAL A 465 -3.06 -19.84 -8.92
C VAL A 465 -4.31 -20.69 -9.05
N LYS A 466 -4.56 -21.28 -10.22
CA LYS A 466 -5.87 -21.90 -10.54
C LYS A 466 -5.87 -23.41 -10.41
N ILE A 467 -4.72 -24.07 -10.37
CA ILE A 467 -4.63 -25.53 -10.12
C ILE A 467 -4.97 -25.86 -8.66
N GLN A 468 -4.61 -25.01 -7.71
CA GLN A 468 -5.02 -25.16 -6.29
C GLN A 468 -6.54 -25.04 -6.10
N ASP A 469 -7.22 -24.27 -6.95
CA ASP A 469 -8.69 -24.08 -7.00
C ASP A 469 -9.45 -25.21 -7.74
N LEU A 470 -8.76 -26.25 -8.21
CA LEU A 470 -9.38 -27.34 -8.99
C LEU A 470 -10.17 -28.34 -8.14
N GLY A 471 -10.01 -28.35 -6.81
CA GLY A 471 -10.80 -29.20 -5.92
C GLY A 471 -10.49 -30.70 -6.06
N PHE A 472 -9.32 -31.05 -6.59
CA PHE A 472 -8.81 -32.41 -6.48
C PHE A 472 -8.34 -32.65 -5.05
N GLU A 473 -8.64 -33.84 -4.53
CA GLU A 473 -8.07 -34.29 -3.26
C GLU A 473 -6.55 -34.18 -3.34
N SER A 474 -5.96 -33.63 -2.29
CA SER A 474 -4.56 -33.21 -2.18
C SER A 474 -3.50 -34.29 -2.40
N ASP A 475 -3.91 -35.52 -2.75
CA ASP A 475 -3.07 -36.71 -2.81
C ASP A 475 -2.79 -37.20 -4.25
N SER A 476 -3.41 -36.64 -5.30
CA SER A 476 -3.00 -36.94 -6.68
C SER A 476 -1.87 -36.01 -7.12
N GLY A 477 -0.61 -36.46 -7.03
CA GLY A 477 0.60 -35.77 -7.53
C GLY A 477 0.65 -35.53 -9.06
N ASP A 478 -0.47 -35.72 -9.72
CA ASP A 478 -0.66 -35.85 -11.15
C ASP A 478 -0.75 -34.48 -11.86
N LEU A 479 -1.47 -33.50 -11.30
CA LEU A 479 -1.63 -32.17 -11.93
C LEU A 479 -0.52 -31.17 -11.59
N THR A 480 0.35 -31.47 -10.61
CA THR A 480 1.57 -30.67 -10.36
C THR A 480 2.56 -30.73 -11.51
N ILE A 481 2.38 -31.66 -12.46
CA ILE A 481 3.16 -31.70 -13.69
C ILE A 481 2.92 -30.46 -14.56
N ILE A 482 1.70 -29.92 -14.61
CA ILE A 482 1.35 -28.84 -15.54
C ILE A 482 2.16 -27.58 -15.23
N PRO A 483 2.17 -27.06 -13.97
CA PRO A 483 3.03 -25.92 -13.62
C PRO A 483 4.52 -26.18 -13.90
N LEU A 484 5.01 -27.40 -13.66
CA LEU A 484 6.39 -27.77 -13.94
C LEU A 484 6.70 -27.70 -15.45
N LEU A 485 5.80 -28.20 -16.30
CA LEU A 485 5.93 -28.16 -17.75
C LEU A 485 5.87 -26.73 -18.30
N GLU A 486 4.93 -25.92 -17.81
CA GLU A 486 4.82 -24.51 -18.23
C GLU A 486 6.02 -23.69 -17.77
N ARG A 487 6.56 -23.97 -16.59
CA ARG A 487 7.83 -23.38 -16.12
C ARG A 487 9.01 -23.77 -17.02
N ARG A 488 9.05 -25.00 -17.54
CA ARG A 488 10.07 -25.43 -18.50
C ARG A 488 9.91 -24.72 -19.84
N ASN A 489 8.71 -24.64 -20.39
CA ASN A 489 8.42 -23.87 -21.60
C ASN A 489 8.86 -22.41 -21.44
N LEU A 490 8.56 -21.80 -20.29
CA LEU A 490 9.03 -20.46 -19.98
C LEU A 490 10.56 -20.36 -20.05
N ARG A 491 11.30 -21.32 -19.49
CA ARG A 491 12.78 -21.33 -19.55
C ARG A 491 13.28 -21.37 -20.99
N GLU A 492 12.72 -22.23 -21.84
CA GLU A 492 13.15 -22.35 -23.24
C GLU A 492 12.80 -21.09 -24.05
N ASN A 493 11.60 -20.54 -23.86
CA ASN A 493 11.20 -19.28 -24.50
C ASN A 493 12.08 -18.10 -24.04
N ILE A 494 12.51 -18.08 -22.77
CA ILE A 494 13.48 -17.10 -22.28
C ILE A 494 14.84 -17.26 -22.96
N LYS A 495 15.34 -18.49 -23.11
CA LYS A 495 16.62 -18.73 -23.79
C LYS A 495 16.57 -18.26 -25.25
N GLU A 496 15.52 -18.63 -25.98
CA GLU A 496 15.29 -18.20 -27.37
C GLU A 496 15.21 -16.66 -27.45
N PHE A 497 14.40 -16.05 -26.59
CA PHE A 497 14.26 -14.59 -26.51
C PHE A 497 15.59 -13.90 -26.25
N CYS A 498 16.38 -14.38 -25.28
CA CYS A 498 17.70 -13.83 -24.97
C CYS A 498 18.67 -13.98 -26.15
N SER A 499 18.66 -15.11 -26.87
CA SER A 499 19.52 -15.30 -28.06
C SER A 499 19.18 -14.26 -29.14
N ILE A 500 17.90 -14.18 -29.52
CA ILE A 500 17.42 -13.26 -30.56
C ILE A 500 17.71 -11.81 -30.16
N LEU A 501 17.42 -11.45 -28.91
CA LEU A 501 17.62 -10.08 -28.44
C LEU A 501 19.12 -9.71 -28.41
N ARG A 502 20.02 -10.63 -28.03
CA ARG A 502 21.48 -10.39 -28.08
C ARG A 502 21.99 -10.19 -29.50
N GLU A 503 21.56 -11.04 -30.43
CA GLU A 503 21.96 -10.99 -31.84
C GLU A 503 21.48 -9.71 -32.54
N LYS A 504 20.39 -9.10 -32.08
CA LYS A 504 19.87 -7.84 -32.62
C LYS A 504 20.80 -6.67 -32.35
N GLU A 505 21.54 -6.23 -33.37
CA GLU A 505 22.23 -4.95 -33.36
C GLU A 505 21.22 -3.80 -33.28
N MET A 506 21.54 -2.78 -32.49
CA MET A 506 20.68 -1.61 -32.32
C MET A 506 20.96 -0.59 -33.42
N VAL A 507 20.03 -0.44 -34.36
CA VAL A 507 20.08 0.62 -35.38
C VAL A 507 18.98 1.66 -35.14
N LYS A 508 19.15 2.86 -35.71
CA LYS A 508 18.25 4.00 -35.44
C LYS A 508 16.81 3.72 -35.89
N GLU A 509 16.64 2.95 -36.95
CA GLU A 509 15.37 2.60 -37.57
C GLU A 509 14.49 1.67 -36.70
N ASP A 510 15.11 1.00 -35.73
CA ASP A 510 14.43 0.16 -34.74
C ASP A 510 13.88 0.97 -33.56
N ILE A 511 14.29 2.25 -33.41
CA ILE A 511 13.82 3.12 -32.34
C ILE A 511 12.47 3.72 -32.72
N VAL A 512 11.49 3.58 -31.83
CA VAL A 512 10.14 4.12 -32.00
C VAL A 512 9.89 5.32 -31.09
N ASP A 513 9.22 6.34 -31.62
CA ASP A 513 8.79 7.51 -30.85
C ASP A 513 7.47 7.28 -30.11
N CYS A 514 6.64 6.35 -30.59
CA CYS A 514 5.36 6.00 -30.00
C CYS A 514 5.02 4.52 -30.28
N ILE A 515 4.42 3.85 -29.30
CA ILE A 515 4.06 2.43 -29.42
C ILE A 515 2.91 2.30 -30.43
N PRO A 516 3.01 1.44 -31.44
CA PRO A 516 1.86 1.07 -32.26
C PRO A 516 0.76 0.47 -31.38
N LYS A 517 -0.48 0.98 -31.47
CA LYS A 517 -1.65 0.39 -30.76
C LYS A 517 -1.72 -1.14 -30.79
N PRO A 518 -1.44 -1.82 -31.93
CA PRO A 518 -1.45 -3.27 -32.01
C PRO A 518 -0.45 -3.95 -31.07
N GLU A 519 0.70 -3.35 -30.77
CA GLU A 519 1.71 -3.91 -29.86
C GLU A 519 1.36 -3.69 -28.39
N ILE A 520 0.56 -2.66 -28.07
CA ILE A 520 -0.04 -2.46 -26.74
C ILE A 520 -1.17 -3.47 -26.51
N THR A 521 -2.02 -3.70 -27.52
CA THR A 521 -3.20 -4.57 -27.41
C THR A 521 -2.93 -6.04 -27.76
N GLY A 522 -1.78 -6.33 -28.38
CA GLY A 522 -1.38 -7.64 -28.90
C GLY A 522 -0.89 -8.63 -27.84
N MET A 523 -0.62 -8.12 -26.63
CA MET A 523 -0.09 -8.85 -25.47
C MET A 523 -0.85 -10.14 -25.13
N LEU A 524 -2.15 -10.21 -25.49
CA LEU A 524 -3.07 -11.28 -25.11
C LEU A 524 -3.98 -11.74 -26.26
N SER A 525 -3.75 -11.28 -27.50
CA SER A 525 -4.62 -11.65 -28.63
C SER A 525 -4.61 -13.15 -28.92
N ASN A 526 -3.52 -13.85 -28.59
CA ASN A 526 -3.39 -15.29 -28.81
C ASN A 526 -3.95 -16.13 -27.63
N PHE A 527 -4.27 -15.50 -26.50
CA PHE A 527 -4.73 -16.18 -25.28
C PHE A 527 -5.94 -15.46 -24.68
N LEU A 528 -7.05 -15.53 -25.41
CA LEU A 528 -8.32 -14.89 -25.03
C LEU A 528 -8.76 -15.28 -23.60
N GLN A 529 -8.53 -16.53 -23.19
CA GLN A 529 -8.87 -17.03 -21.86
C GLN A 529 -8.05 -16.34 -20.75
N LEU A 530 -6.76 -16.07 -20.97
CA LEU A 530 -5.95 -15.33 -20.00
C LEU A 530 -6.37 -13.86 -19.93
N LYS A 531 -6.67 -13.26 -21.08
CA LYS A 531 -7.19 -11.88 -21.16
C LYS A 531 -8.48 -11.70 -20.37
N ASP A 532 -9.40 -12.62 -20.58
CA ASP A 532 -10.71 -12.60 -19.96
C ASP A 532 -10.60 -12.85 -18.46
N GLU A 533 -9.66 -13.71 -18.01
CA GLU A 533 -9.40 -13.92 -16.58
C GLU A 533 -8.83 -12.68 -15.88
N ILE A 534 -7.88 -11.96 -16.52
CA ILE A 534 -7.34 -10.70 -15.97
C ILE A 534 -8.47 -9.67 -15.80
N LEU A 535 -9.37 -9.59 -16.79
CA LEU A 535 -10.52 -8.70 -16.74
C LEU A 535 -11.47 -9.07 -15.59
N ILE A 536 -11.82 -10.35 -15.45
CA ILE A 536 -12.68 -10.82 -14.36
C ILE A 536 -12.04 -10.59 -13.01
N SER A 537 -10.76 -10.94 -12.85
CA SER A 537 -10.04 -10.76 -11.59
C SER A 537 -10.03 -9.29 -11.16
N ARG A 538 -9.80 -8.37 -12.10
CA ARG A 538 -9.90 -6.93 -11.85
C ARG A 538 -11.33 -6.54 -11.46
N LEU A 539 -12.33 -6.97 -12.22
CA LEU A 539 -13.73 -6.63 -11.96
C LEU A 539 -14.20 -7.14 -10.59
N ASP A 540 -13.98 -8.43 -10.28
CA ASP A 540 -14.36 -9.05 -9.01
C ASP A 540 -13.64 -8.39 -7.82
N HIS A 541 -12.36 -8.01 -7.97
CA HIS A 541 -11.64 -7.25 -6.94
C HIS A 541 -12.37 -5.94 -6.60
N TYR A 542 -12.67 -5.10 -7.58
CA TYR A 542 -13.33 -3.81 -7.31
C TYR A 542 -14.76 -3.97 -6.80
N LEU A 543 -15.51 -4.97 -7.30
CA LEU A 543 -16.85 -5.30 -6.78
C LEU A 543 -16.77 -5.73 -5.31
N ARG A 544 -15.83 -6.61 -4.93
CA ARG A 544 -15.62 -7.01 -3.53
C ARG A 544 -15.20 -5.85 -2.66
N THR A 545 -14.22 -5.05 -3.09
CA THR A 545 -13.71 -3.93 -2.32
C THR A 545 -14.80 -2.90 -2.06
N ALA A 546 -15.61 -2.55 -3.08
CA ALA A 546 -16.75 -1.66 -2.89
C ALA A 546 -17.76 -2.22 -1.88
N LEU A 547 -18.06 -3.52 -1.91
CA LEU A 547 -19.00 -4.15 -0.99
C LEU A 547 -18.47 -4.33 0.44
N LYS A 548 -17.14 -4.38 0.64
CA LYS A 548 -16.49 -4.55 1.96
C LYS A 548 -16.23 -3.25 2.70
N THR A 549 -16.25 -2.10 2.03
CA THR A 549 -15.99 -0.80 2.69
C THR A 549 -17.04 -0.48 3.76
N VAL A 550 -16.56 -0.11 4.96
CA VAL A 550 -17.37 0.31 6.12
C VAL A 550 -17.99 1.69 5.87
N GLU A 551 -19.19 1.93 6.44
CA GLU A 551 -19.96 3.16 6.25
C GLU A 551 -19.21 4.42 6.70
N GLY A 552 -19.08 5.41 5.81
CA GLY A 552 -18.70 6.79 6.11
C GLY A 552 -17.37 7.26 5.50
N GLY A 553 -17.38 8.47 4.94
CA GLY A 553 -16.18 9.21 4.55
C GLY A 553 -15.78 9.13 3.07
N MET A 554 -14.92 10.06 2.63
CA MET A 554 -14.54 10.25 1.22
C MET A 554 -13.85 9.02 0.61
N LYS A 555 -13.06 8.27 1.38
CA LYS A 555 -12.33 7.09 0.88
C LYS A 555 -13.30 6.01 0.36
N GLN A 556 -14.42 5.78 1.04
CA GLN A 556 -15.45 4.83 0.61
C GLN A 556 -16.05 5.26 -0.73
N LYS A 557 -16.38 6.54 -0.86
CA LYS A 557 -16.99 7.14 -2.06
C LYS A 557 -16.08 6.96 -3.27
N PHE A 558 -14.78 7.24 -3.13
CA PHE A 558 -13.79 6.99 -4.17
C PHE A 558 -13.71 5.51 -4.59
N VAL A 559 -13.80 4.56 -3.65
CA VAL A 559 -13.79 3.12 -3.98
C VAL A 559 -15.03 2.73 -4.78
N ILE A 560 -16.21 3.23 -4.38
CA ILE A 560 -17.47 2.97 -5.08
C ILE A 560 -17.43 3.56 -6.50
N GLU A 561 -17.01 4.81 -6.65
CA GLU A 561 -16.83 5.44 -7.97
C GLU A 561 -15.87 4.66 -8.86
N ARG A 562 -14.75 4.17 -8.29
CA ARG A 562 -13.79 3.37 -9.05
C ARG A 562 -14.38 2.04 -9.48
N ALA A 563 -15.20 1.40 -8.65
CA ALA A 563 -15.92 0.19 -9.03
C ALA A 563 -16.89 0.45 -10.19
N LEU A 564 -17.63 1.57 -10.18
CA LEU A 564 -18.52 1.96 -11.29
C LEU A 564 -17.75 2.18 -12.60
N GLN A 565 -16.60 2.86 -12.55
CA GLN A 565 -15.72 3.01 -13.70
C GLN A 565 -15.28 1.64 -14.26
N VAL A 566 -14.85 0.72 -13.40
CA VAL A 566 -14.34 -0.60 -13.81
C VAL A 566 -15.46 -1.48 -14.39
N ILE A 567 -16.67 -1.44 -13.81
CA ILE A 567 -17.85 -2.10 -14.38
C ILE A 567 -18.09 -1.59 -15.80
N GLY A 568 -18.16 -0.26 -15.97
CA GLY A 568 -18.34 0.37 -17.28
C GLY A 568 -17.24 0.01 -18.28
N GLU A 569 -15.96 0.06 -17.89
CA GLU A 569 -14.82 -0.33 -18.73
C GLU A 569 -14.89 -1.79 -19.20
N SER A 570 -15.44 -2.68 -18.36
CA SER A 570 -15.55 -4.11 -18.63
C SER A 570 -16.63 -4.41 -19.67
N ILE A 571 -17.70 -3.62 -19.71
CA ILE A 571 -18.84 -3.77 -20.65
C ILE A 571 -18.75 -2.85 -21.89
N ASN A 572 -17.85 -1.87 -21.91
CA ASN A 572 -17.78 -0.82 -22.94
C ASN A 572 -16.91 -1.21 -24.15
N ILE A 573 -17.35 -2.19 -24.95
CA ILE A 573 -16.84 -2.45 -26.31
C ILE A 573 -18.01 -2.85 -27.22
N GLU A 574 -18.12 -2.19 -28.38
CA GLU A 574 -19.24 -2.37 -29.33
C GLU A 574 -19.04 -3.59 -30.25
N ASN A 575 -17.80 -3.90 -30.64
CA ASN A 575 -17.44 -5.05 -31.47
C ASN A 575 -16.65 -6.09 -30.65
N VAL A 576 -17.37 -6.94 -29.92
CA VAL A 576 -16.78 -8.02 -29.12
C VAL A 576 -17.06 -9.36 -29.79
N ALA A 577 -16.04 -10.22 -29.89
CA ALA A 577 -16.23 -11.59 -30.37
C ALA A 577 -17.24 -12.35 -29.48
N PRO A 578 -18.19 -13.13 -30.04
CA PRO A 578 -19.26 -13.78 -29.27
C PRO A 578 -18.79 -14.72 -28.15
N ASP A 579 -17.53 -15.15 -28.23
CA ASP A 579 -16.83 -16.03 -27.29
C ASP A 579 -16.14 -15.27 -26.14
N SER A 580 -15.96 -13.96 -26.20
CA SER A 580 -15.30 -13.18 -25.13
C SER A 580 -16.19 -12.98 -23.90
N ILE A 581 -15.58 -12.94 -22.71
CA ILE A 581 -16.26 -12.64 -21.45
C ILE A 581 -17.03 -11.32 -21.47
N ARG A 582 -16.55 -10.31 -22.20
CA ARG A 582 -17.21 -9.00 -22.25
C ARG A 582 -18.60 -9.11 -22.87
N HIS A 583 -18.77 -10.02 -23.83
CA HIS A 583 -20.07 -10.32 -24.42
C HIS A 583 -21.00 -10.99 -23.41
N LEU A 584 -20.49 -11.96 -22.63
CA LEU A 584 -21.24 -12.61 -21.56
C LEU A 584 -21.68 -11.60 -20.49
N LEU A 585 -20.78 -10.73 -20.02
CA LEU A 585 -21.09 -9.68 -19.05
C LEU A 585 -22.19 -8.74 -19.55
N ARG A 586 -22.18 -8.36 -20.84
CA ARG A 586 -23.24 -7.55 -21.43
C ARG A 586 -24.58 -8.28 -21.42
N LYS A 587 -24.61 -9.57 -21.74
CA LYS A 587 -25.83 -10.39 -21.69
C LYS A 587 -26.40 -10.57 -20.28
N CYS A 588 -25.58 -10.41 -19.24
CA CYS A 588 -26.02 -10.47 -17.86
C CYS A 588 -26.82 -9.24 -17.41
N LEU A 589 -26.89 -8.16 -18.19
CA LEU A 589 -27.52 -6.90 -17.78
C LEU A 589 -28.56 -6.41 -18.80
N PRO A 590 -29.64 -5.74 -18.37
CA PRO A 590 -30.57 -5.08 -19.27
C PRO A 590 -29.92 -3.92 -20.04
N GLU A 591 -30.41 -3.62 -21.25
CA GLU A 591 -29.83 -2.57 -22.12
C GLU A 591 -29.87 -1.17 -21.46
N ASP A 592 -30.94 -0.88 -20.71
CA ASP A 592 -31.05 0.38 -19.95
C ASP A 592 -29.94 0.50 -18.90
N THR A 593 -29.68 -0.58 -18.16
CA THR A 593 -28.61 -0.66 -17.16
C THR A 593 -27.23 -0.51 -17.81
N LEU A 594 -27.01 -1.16 -18.95
CA LEU A 594 -25.77 -1.01 -19.73
C LEU A 594 -25.55 0.45 -20.14
N THR A 595 -26.61 1.12 -20.60
CA THR A 595 -26.56 2.53 -21.02
C THR A 595 -26.18 3.44 -19.86
N VAL A 596 -26.80 3.26 -18.69
CA VAL A 596 -26.48 4.02 -17.48
C VAL A 596 -25.02 3.80 -17.05
N LEU A 597 -24.56 2.56 -17.01
CA LEU A 597 -23.19 2.23 -16.57
C LEU A 597 -22.13 2.78 -17.53
N LYS A 598 -22.36 2.68 -18.85
CA LYS A 598 -21.49 3.29 -19.87
C LYS A 598 -21.40 4.81 -19.71
N ARG A 599 -22.55 5.46 -19.50
CA ARG A 599 -22.61 6.91 -19.30
C ARG A 599 -21.85 7.31 -18.03
N THR A 600 -22.13 6.63 -16.92
CA THR A 600 -21.48 6.86 -15.62
C THR A 600 -19.97 6.73 -15.72
N ARG A 601 -19.47 5.68 -16.39
CA ARG A 601 -18.03 5.51 -16.64
C ARG A 601 -17.44 6.67 -17.44
N ASN A 602 -18.11 7.11 -18.51
CA ASN A 602 -17.60 8.21 -19.34
C ASN A 602 -17.55 9.51 -18.53
N THR A 603 -18.60 9.82 -17.76
CA THR A 603 -18.61 10.99 -16.86
C THR A 603 -17.48 10.93 -15.85
N LEU A 604 -17.29 9.79 -15.17
CA LEU A 604 -16.24 9.65 -14.15
C LEU A 604 -14.82 9.63 -14.74
N SER A 605 -14.62 9.17 -15.98
CA SER A 605 -13.30 9.14 -16.65
C SER A 605 -12.90 10.49 -17.26
N HIS A 606 -13.87 11.36 -17.51
CA HIS A 606 -13.67 12.63 -18.21
C HIS A 606 -14.39 13.78 -17.48
N LEU A 607 -14.18 13.88 -16.15
CA LEU A 607 -14.75 14.96 -15.35
C LEU A 607 -14.23 16.32 -15.83
N GLU A 608 -15.15 17.21 -16.20
CA GLU A 608 -14.87 18.59 -16.57
C GLU A 608 -14.78 19.49 -15.32
N SER A 609 -14.13 20.65 -15.45
CA SER A 609 -13.88 21.58 -14.32
C SER A 609 -15.17 21.98 -13.57
N PHE A 610 -16.26 22.21 -14.30
CA PHE A 610 -17.56 22.58 -13.71
C PHE A 610 -18.23 21.43 -12.94
N GLN A 611 -17.80 20.18 -13.16
CA GLN A 611 -18.39 19.00 -12.52
C GLN A 611 -17.77 18.70 -11.16
N PHE A 612 -16.63 19.32 -10.81
CA PHE A 612 -16.00 19.10 -9.50
C PHE A 612 -16.88 19.57 -8.33
N PRO A 613 -17.48 20.78 -8.32
CA PRO A 613 -18.41 21.18 -7.25
C PRO A 613 -19.62 20.25 -7.14
N LEU A 614 -20.18 19.81 -8.28
CA LEU A 614 -21.31 18.88 -8.32
C LEU A 614 -20.93 17.51 -7.74
N LYS A 615 -19.72 17.05 -8.05
CA LYS A 615 -19.15 15.84 -7.48
C LYS A 615 -19.02 15.97 -5.97
N PHE A 616 -18.41 17.03 -5.46
CA PHE A 616 -18.28 17.23 -4.01
C PHE A 616 -19.63 17.23 -3.30
N ASN A 617 -20.63 17.94 -3.83
CA ASN A 617 -21.99 17.95 -3.26
C ASN A 617 -22.65 16.56 -3.31
N THR A 618 -22.44 15.81 -4.40
CA THR A 618 -22.97 14.44 -4.52
C THR A 618 -22.28 13.50 -3.56
N GLU A 619 -20.97 13.69 -3.35
CA GLU A 619 -20.15 13.01 -2.36
C GLU A 619 -20.51 13.42 -0.92
N GLU A 620 -21.45 14.32 -0.64
CA GLU A 620 -21.96 14.53 0.72
C GLU A 620 -23.13 13.58 1.06
N ASP A 621 -23.77 12.96 0.06
CA ASP A 621 -24.94 12.10 0.24
C ASP A 621 -24.57 10.63 0.55
N ASP A 622 -24.37 10.34 1.83
CA ASP A 622 -24.09 8.98 2.31
C ASP A 622 -25.22 7.97 2.04
N THR A 623 -26.46 8.44 1.87
CA THR A 623 -27.61 7.55 1.59
C THR A 623 -27.63 7.07 0.15
N LEU A 624 -27.26 7.96 -0.78
CA LEU A 624 -27.09 7.63 -2.19
C LEU A 624 -25.99 6.58 -2.38
N PHE A 625 -24.82 6.77 -1.75
CA PHE A 625 -23.70 5.83 -1.88
C PHE A 625 -23.99 4.46 -1.27
N ARG A 626 -24.73 4.38 -0.16
CA ARG A 626 -25.23 3.10 0.38
C ARG A 626 -26.17 2.39 -0.60
N SER A 627 -27.03 3.15 -1.27
CA SER A 627 -27.95 2.61 -2.26
C SER A 627 -27.21 2.11 -3.52
N ILE A 628 -26.22 2.87 -4.00
CA ILE A 628 -25.31 2.44 -5.09
C ILE A 628 -24.57 1.15 -4.71
N GLN A 629 -24.10 1.03 -3.47
CA GLN A 629 -23.41 -0.17 -3.00
C GLN A 629 -24.33 -1.41 -3.05
N SER A 630 -25.63 -1.24 -2.78
CA SER A 630 -26.63 -2.30 -2.98
C SER A 630 -26.77 -2.66 -4.46
N GLU A 631 -26.84 -1.68 -5.36
CA GLU A 631 -26.92 -1.94 -6.81
C GLU A 631 -25.66 -2.64 -7.36
N ILE A 632 -24.48 -2.30 -6.84
CA ILE A 632 -23.22 -3.01 -7.14
C ILE A 632 -23.30 -4.48 -6.72
N ARG A 633 -23.99 -4.80 -5.62
CA ARG A 633 -24.21 -6.18 -5.16
C ARG A 633 -25.06 -6.95 -6.15
N ASP A 634 -26.12 -6.34 -6.65
CA ASP A 634 -27.03 -6.95 -7.62
C ASP A 634 -26.32 -7.19 -8.97
N ILE A 635 -25.51 -6.22 -9.42
CA ILE A 635 -24.64 -6.38 -10.60
C ILE A 635 -23.67 -7.55 -10.40
N LYS A 636 -23.03 -7.64 -9.22
CA LYS A 636 -22.09 -8.73 -8.92
C LYS A 636 -22.77 -10.09 -8.98
N GLU A 637 -23.96 -10.24 -8.42
CA GLU A 637 -24.69 -11.51 -8.48
C GLU A 637 -25.07 -11.86 -9.92
N ALA A 638 -25.45 -10.88 -10.75
CA ALA A 638 -25.73 -11.10 -12.17
C ALA A 638 -24.49 -11.55 -12.97
N PHE A 639 -23.29 -11.12 -12.59
CA PHE A 639 -22.03 -11.52 -13.24
C PHE A 639 -21.50 -12.89 -12.78
N LYS A 640 -22.03 -13.47 -11.71
CA LYS A 640 -21.54 -14.71 -11.11
C LYS A 640 -21.45 -15.88 -12.11
N GLU A 641 -22.49 -16.08 -12.92
CA GLU A 641 -22.48 -17.14 -13.95
C GLU A 641 -21.39 -16.90 -15.01
N ALA A 642 -21.16 -15.64 -15.41
CA ALA A 642 -20.10 -15.32 -16.36
C ALA A 642 -18.71 -15.60 -15.75
N PHE A 643 -18.53 -15.31 -14.46
CA PHE A 643 -17.31 -15.63 -13.72
C PHE A 643 -17.09 -17.14 -13.63
N ASP A 644 -18.14 -17.91 -13.34
CA ASP A 644 -18.07 -19.37 -13.28
C ASP A 644 -17.76 -20.00 -14.65
N ILE A 645 -18.40 -19.52 -15.72
CA ILE A 645 -18.11 -19.97 -17.10
C ILE A 645 -16.65 -19.71 -17.45
N GLN A 646 -16.13 -18.52 -17.16
CA GLN A 646 -14.72 -18.21 -17.44
C GLN A 646 -13.77 -19.09 -16.63
N ARG A 647 -14.11 -19.34 -15.36
CA ARG A 647 -13.32 -20.23 -14.52
C ARG A 647 -13.24 -21.63 -15.14
N VAL A 648 -14.34 -22.17 -15.68
CA VAL A 648 -14.32 -23.46 -16.39
C VAL A 648 -13.49 -23.38 -17.67
N ARG A 649 -13.68 -22.34 -18.50
CA ARG A 649 -12.90 -22.14 -19.74
C ARG A 649 -11.40 -22.05 -19.50
N LEU A 650 -11.00 -21.36 -18.43
CA LEU A 650 -9.61 -21.25 -18.05
C LEU A 650 -9.03 -22.59 -17.60
N LYS A 651 -9.79 -23.38 -16.84
CA LYS A 651 -9.38 -24.73 -16.42
C LYS A 651 -9.18 -25.65 -17.61
N GLU A 652 -10.13 -25.67 -18.56
CA GLU A 652 -9.99 -26.41 -19.81
C GLU A 652 -8.76 -25.97 -20.60
N PHE A 653 -8.55 -24.66 -20.75
CA PHE A 653 -7.38 -24.12 -21.44
C PHE A 653 -6.04 -24.54 -20.80
N ILE A 654 -5.95 -24.54 -19.46
CA ILE A 654 -4.75 -25.00 -18.73
C ILE A 654 -4.48 -26.49 -18.98
N ILE A 655 -5.53 -27.32 -18.98
CA ILE A 655 -5.41 -28.76 -19.25
C ILE A 655 -4.94 -28.99 -20.69
N ASP A 656 -5.55 -28.30 -21.66
CA ASP A 656 -5.16 -28.39 -23.06
C ASP A 656 -3.71 -27.97 -23.30
N SER A 657 -3.24 -26.93 -22.59
CA SER A 657 -1.84 -26.52 -22.61
C SER A 657 -0.93 -27.61 -22.04
N GLY A 658 -1.29 -28.17 -20.89
CA GLY A 658 -0.54 -29.26 -20.26
C GLY A 658 -0.43 -30.49 -21.16
N LEU A 659 -1.53 -30.92 -21.78
CA LEU A 659 -1.56 -32.05 -22.72
C LEU A 659 -0.64 -31.82 -23.93
N LYS A 660 -0.69 -30.61 -24.53
CA LYS A 660 0.22 -30.24 -25.63
C LYS A 660 1.68 -30.24 -25.19
N SER A 661 1.97 -29.74 -24.00
CA SER A 661 3.32 -29.70 -23.45
C SER A 661 3.87 -31.11 -23.20
N ILE A 662 3.03 -32.06 -22.76
CA ILE A 662 3.39 -33.49 -22.60
C ILE A 662 3.78 -34.11 -23.95
N GLN A 663 3.00 -33.85 -25.01
CA GLN A 663 3.26 -34.38 -26.36
C GLN A 663 4.58 -33.90 -26.96
N ASN A 664 5.13 -32.78 -26.48
CA ASN A 664 6.37 -32.17 -26.97
C ASN A 664 7.62 -32.58 -26.17
N ILE A 665 7.50 -33.45 -25.17
CA ILE A 665 8.67 -33.92 -24.39
C ILE A 665 9.47 -34.93 -25.24
N PRO A 666 10.78 -34.72 -25.46
CA PRO A 666 11.61 -35.67 -26.18
C PRO A 666 11.67 -37.02 -25.46
N GLN A 667 11.41 -38.12 -26.19
CA GLN A 667 11.47 -39.51 -25.68
C GLN A 667 12.83 -39.87 -25.06
N SER A 668 13.90 -39.13 -25.37
CA SER A 668 15.26 -39.33 -24.88
C SER A 668 15.53 -38.78 -23.47
N ALA A 669 14.58 -38.09 -22.83
CA ALA A 669 14.76 -37.47 -21.51
C ALA A 669 14.66 -38.43 -20.31
N GLY A 670 14.75 -39.74 -20.53
CA GLY A 670 14.60 -40.76 -19.47
C GLY A 670 13.19 -40.89 -18.91
N VAL A 671 12.19 -40.30 -19.58
CA VAL A 671 10.78 -40.37 -19.21
C VAL A 671 10.08 -41.30 -20.19
N GLU A 672 10.09 -42.61 -19.93
CA GLU A 672 9.26 -43.60 -20.63
C GLU A 672 7.74 -43.43 -20.36
N VAL A 673 7.29 -42.31 -19.78
CA VAL A 673 6.12 -42.29 -18.89
C VAL A 673 4.92 -41.47 -19.40
N PHE A 674 4.87 -40.94 -20.62
CA PHE A 674 3.65 -40.22 -21.07
C PHE A 674 3.23 -40.54 -22.50
N ASN A 675 2.97 -41.81 -22.81
CA ASN A 675 2.20 -42.17 -24.01
C ASN A 675 0.71 -41.76 -23.83
N GLU A 676 -0.08 -41.73 -24.91
CA GLU A 676 -1.53 -41.44 -24.86
C GLU A 676 -2.29 -42.36 -23.88
N ASP A 677 -1.75 -43.55 -23.61
CA ASP A 677 -2.28 -44.52 -22.65
C ASP A 677 -1.87 -44.27 -21.18
N HIS A 678 -1.06 -43.24 -20.89
CA HIS A 678 -0.65 -42.96 -19.52
C HIS A 678 -1.84 -42.51 -18.67
N GLN A 679 -1.94 -43.03 -17.44
CA GLN A 679 -3.07 -42.78 -16.53
C GLN A 679 -3.33 -41.28 -16.34
N LEU A 680 -2.28 -40.48 -16.21
CA LEU A 680 -2.36 -39.01 -16.11
C LEU A 680 -3.06 -38.34 -17.30
N VAL A 681 -2.72 -38.76 -18.53
CA VAL A 681 -3.31 -38.20 -19.76
C VAL A 681 -4.80 -38.52 -19.80
N ARG A 682 -5.16 -39.76 -19.45
CA ARG A 682 -6.55 -40.20 -19.32
C ARG A 682 -7.31 -39.41 -18.25
N ASP A 683 -6.69 -39.16 -17.10
CA ASP A 683 -7.32 -38.40 -16.02
C ASP A 683 -7.53 -36.93 -16.38
N MET A 684 -6.56 -36.33 -17.10
CA MET A 684 -6.67 -34.97 -17.63
C MET A 684 -7.80 -34.84 -18.68
N GLU A 685 -7.89 -35.79 -19.62
CA GLU A 685 -8.97 -35.80 -20.62
C GLU A 685 -10.35 -36.08 -20.00
N ASN A 686 -10.45 -37.04 -19.06
CA ASN A 686 -11.69 -37.30 -18.32
C ASN A 686 -12.17 -36.06 -17.55
N PHE A 687 -11.24 -35.33 -16.92
CA PHE A 687 -11.58 -34.11 -16.20
C PHE A 687 -12.03 -33.00 -17.14
N LYS A 688 -11.37 -32.85 -18.29
CA LYS A 688 -11.77 -31.92 -19.34
C LYS A 688 -13.19 -32.21 -19.85
N ASP A 689 -13.55 -33.47 -20.06
CA ASP A 689 -14.91 -33.86 -20.44
C ASP A 689 -15.93 -33.55 -19.33
N SER A 690 -15.56 -33.76 -18.06
CA SER A 690 -16.37 -33.35 -16.91
C SER A 690 -16.59 -31.82 -16.86
N LEU A 691 -15.55 -31.03 -17.14
CA LEU A 691 -15.65 -29.57 -17.23
C LEU A 691 -16.59 -29.13 -18.37
N ARG A 692 -16.51 -29.77 -19.54
CA ARG A 692 -17.40 -29.49 -20.69
C ARG A 692 -18.86 -29.82 -20.37
N LYS A 693 -19.10 -30.95 -19.70
CA LYS A 693 -20.44 -31.31 -19.22
C LYS A 693 -20.97 -30.25 -18.26
N ARG A 694 -20.18 -29.82 -17.27
CA ARG A 694 -20.54 -28.74 -16.35
C ARG A 694 -20.78 -27.41 -17.07
N MET A 695 -20.02 -27.12 -18.13
CA MET A 695 -20.21 -25.91 -18.94
C MET A 695 -21.60 -25.87 -19.59
N SER A 696 -22.12 -27.03 -20.02
CA SER A 696 -23.46 -27.14 -20.62
C SER A 696 -24.62 -26.89 -19.65
N GLU A 697 -24.36 -26.92 -18.34
CA GLU A 697 -25.36 -26.69 -17.29
C GLU A 697 -25.61 -25.20 -17.02
N PHE A 698 -24.70 -24.30 -17.44
CA PHE A 698 -24.85 -22.86 -17.23
C PHE A 698 -25.86 -22.25 -18.21
N LYS A 699 -26.87 -21.55 -17.68
CA LYS A 699 -27.87 -20.80 -18.45
C LYS A 699 -27.62 -19.29 -18.36
N CYS A 700 -26.53 -18.84 -18.99
CA CYS A 700 -26.13 -17.43 -19.00
C CYS A 700 -27.30 -16.53 -19.47
N GLY A 701 -27.71 -15.59 -18.60
CA GLY A 701 -28.72 -14.57 -18.91
C GLY A 701 -30.09 -14.76 -18.26
N THR A 702 -30.32 -15.82 -17.48
CA THR A 702 -31.64 -16.05 -16.84
C THR A 702 -31.89 -15.17 -15.61
N ASN A 703 -30.85 -14.73 -14.91
CA ASN A 703 -30.95 -13.92 -13.68
C ASN A 703 -30.80 -12.40 -13.90
N GLY A 704 -30.27 -11.97 -15.05
CA GLY A 704 -29.95 -10.56 -15.35
C GLY A 704 -31.14 -9.64 -15.60
N HIS A 705 -32.30 -10.18 -15.98
CA HIS A 705 -33.48 -9.40 -16.37
C HIS A 705 -34.11 -8.54 -15.27
N ARG A 706 -33.57 -8.57 -14.04
CA ARG A 706 -34.09 -7.82 -12.88
C ARG A 706 -33.12 -6.76 -12.33
N VAL A 707 -31.89 -6.64 -12.87
CA VAL A 707 -30.92 -5.67 -12.36
C VAL A 707 -31.32 -4.26 -12.79
N SER A 708 -31.74 -3.44 -11.83
CA SER A 708 -32.07 -2.02 -12.01
C SER A 708 -31.04 -1.17 -11.27
N VAL A 709 -30.65 -0.04 -11.87
CA VAL A 709 -29.61 0.84 -11.33
C VAL A 709 -30.07 2.31 -11.16
N PRO A 710 -31.23 2.57 -10.51
CA PRO A 710 -31.80 3.91 -10.40
C PRO A 710 -30.89 4.88 -9.63
N ASN A 711 -30.16 4.43 -8.61
CA ASN A 711 -29.29 5.29 -7.79
C ASN A 711 -27.97 5.59 -8.50
N ILE A 712 -27.40 4.65 -9.26
CA ILE A 712 -26.27 4.94 -10.15
C ILE A 712 -26.70 5.94 -11.25
N ASN A 713 -27.93 5.82 -11.78
CA ASN A 713 -28.46 6.79 -12.74
C ASN A 713 -28.66 8.18 -12.11
N GLU A 714 -29.19 8.24 -10.89
CA GLU A 714 -29.31 9.49 -10.13
C GLU A 714 -27.95 10.13 -9.86
N PHE A 715 -26.96 9.34 -9.43
CA PHE A 715 -25.58 9.78 -9.27
C PHE A 715 -25.01 10.37 -10.57
N CYS A 716 -25.14 9.65 -11.68
CA CYS A 716 -24.70 10.13 -13.00
C CYS A 716 -25.41 11.44 -13.39
N ARG A 717 -26.71 11.56 -13.10
CA ARG A 717 -27.48 12.79 -13.36
C ARG A 717 -26.98 13.98 -12.55
N ARG A 718 -26.76 13.79 -11.23
CA ARG A 718 -26.22 14.84 -10.35
C ARG A 718 -24.85 15.33 -10.81
N LEU A 719 -23.96 14.41 -11.21
CA LEU A 719 -22.65 14.76 -11.79
C LEU A 719 -22.73 15.57 -13.09
N MET A 720 -23.79 15.35 -13.87
CA MET A 720 -24.03 16.10 -15.11
C MET A 720 -24.86 17.39 -14.89
N GLY A 721 -25.18 17.74 -13.64
CA GLY A 721 -25.95 18.95 -13.31
C GLY A 721 -27.45 18.83 -13.53
N TYR A 722 -28.00 17.61 -13.69
CA TYR A 722 -29.44 17.40 -13.71
C TYR A 722 -29.96 17.27 -12.27
N ALA A 723 -30.94 18.11 -11.90
CA ALA A 723 -31.63 18.03 -10.61
C ALA A 723 -32.43 16.73 -10.47
N SER A 724 -32.59 16.26 -9.23
CA SER A 724 -33.46 15.13 -8.89
C SER A 724 -34.91 15.47 -9.29
N LYS A 725 -35.74 14.46 -9.62
CA LYS A 725 -37.17 14.69 -9.94
C LYS A 725 -37.97 15.37 -8.81
N SER A 726 -37.42 15.47 -7.59
CA SER A 726 -38.05 16.21 -6.48
C SER A 726 -37.69 17.69 -6.44
N ASP A 727 -36.68 18.14 -7.19
CA ASP A 727 -36.18 19.52 -7.17
C ASP A 727 -36.45 20.22 -8.51
N GLU A 728 -37.72 20.26 -8.93
CA GLU A 728 -38.16 20.94 -10.15
C GLU A 728 -38.38 22.46 -9.95
N LYS A 729 -37.58 23.10 -9.09
CA LYS A 729 -37.46 24.56 -9.01
C LYS A 729 -35.99 24.97 -8.99
N GLN A 730 -35.56 25.58 -10.09
CA GLN A 730 -34.20 26.02 -10.43
C GLN A 730 -33.29 24.82 -10.75
N ILE A 731 -33.03 24.48 -12.01
CA ILE A 731 -32.07 25.18 -12.88
C ILE A 731 -32.55 25.01 -14.33
N ARG A 732 -33.01 26.10 -14.97
CA ARG A 732 -32.80 26.24 -16.42
C ARG A 732 -31.29 26.38 -16.59
N GLY A 733 -30.71 25.77 -17.63
CA GLY A 733 -29.27 25.69 -17.90
C GLY A 733 -28.54 27.04 -18.10
N GLU A 734 -28.71 27.95 -17.15
CA GLU A 734 -27.92 29.13 -16.91
C GLU A 734 -27.04 28.80 -15.72
N ILE A 735 -25.73 28.97 -15.91
CA ILE A 735 -24.73 28.93 -14.85
C ILE A 735 -25.24 29.79 -13.68
N PRO A 736 -25.29 29.28 -12.43
CA PRO A 736 -25.74 30.06 -11.30
C PRO A 736 -25.00 31.41 -11.24
N PRO A 737 -25.69 32.54 -10.99
CA PRO A 737 -25.06 33.86 -10.93
C PRO A 737 -23.87 33.90 -9.96
N GLU A 738 -23.90 33.09 -8.89
CA GLU A 738 -22.80 32.97 -7.94
C GLU A 738 -21.53 32.34 -8.54
N VAL A 739 -21.66 31.47 -9.55
CA VAL A 739 -20.54 30.85 -10.26
C VAL A 739 -20.00 31.79 -11.33
N LYS A 740 -20.87 32.52 -12.05
CA LYS A 740 -20.47 33.54 -13.02
C LYS A 740 -19.68 34.68 -12.36
N ASN A 741 -20.14 35.13 -11.19
CA ASN A 741 -19.41 36.11 -10.37
C ASN A 741 -18.06 35.59 -9.84
N ARG A 742 -17.89 34.27 -9.70
CA ARG A 742 -16.64 33.65 -9.24
C ARG A 742 -15.62 33.49 -10.36
N GLU A 743 -16.07 33.13 -11.56
CA GLU A 743 -15.23 33.10 -12.76
C GLU A 743 -14.81 34.51 -13.17
N ASP A 744 -15.72 35.49 -13.12
CA ASP A 744 -15.39 36.90 -13.34
C ASP A 744 -14.42 37.43 -12.26
N ALA A 745 -14.55 36.99 -10.99
CA ALA A 745 -13.61 37.34 -9.93
C ALA A 745 -12.23 36.70 -10.09
N ILE A 746 -12.15 35.45 -10.58
CA ILE A 746 -10.88 34.77 -10.87
C ILE A 746 -10.21 35.40 -12.10
N HIS A 747 -10.97 35.72 -13.14
CA HIS A 747 -10.45 36.41 -14.32
C HIS A 747 -9.96 37.83 -14.00
N ASN A 748 -10.65 38.55 -13.11
CA ASN A 748 -10.22 39.87 -12.63
C ASN A 748 -8.96 39.78 -11.73
N LEU A 749 -8.82 38.73 -10.91
CA LEU A 749 -7.61 38.47 -10.12
C LEU A 749 -6.40 38.09 -10.98
N GLU A 750 -6.63 37.38 -12.09
CA GLU A 750 -5.58 37.04 -13.07
C GLU A 750 -5.16 38.26 -13.92
N GLU A 751 -6.07 39.20 -14.20
CA GLU A 751 -5.72 40.48 -14.84
C GLU A 751 -5.03 41.47 -13.88
N GLU A 752 -5.40 41.49 -12.59
CA GLU A 752 -4.69 42.29 -11.57
C GLU A 752 -3.30 41.72 -11.26
N GLY A 753 -3.14 40.39 -11.22
CA GLY A 753 -1.84 39.74 -11.07
C GLY A 753 -0.87 40.01 -12.23
N ARG A 754 -1.36 40.18 -13.46
CA ARG A 754 -0.52 40.59 -14.62
C ARG A 754 -0.16 42.07 -14.63
N LYS A 755 -0.86 42.92 -13.88
CA LYS A 755 -0.52 44.35 -13.73
C LYS A 755 0.50 44.60 -12.62
N GLU A 756 0.62 43.71 -11.63
CA GLU A 756 1.68 43.77 -10.60
C GLU A 756 3.04 43.18 -11.05
N GLU A 757 3.10 42.45 -12.17
CA GLU A 757 4.38 42.05 -12.81
C GLU A 757 4.96 43.11 -13.77
N PHE A 758 4.33 44.27 -13.90
CA PHE A 758 4.78 45.40 -14.74
C PHE A 758 4.90 46.73 -13.99
N LEU A 759 5.19 46.70 -12.68
CA LEU A 759 5.64 47.85 -11.87
C LEU A 759 6.88 47.55 -11.04
#